data_AF-A0A932DF24-F1
#
_entry.id   AF-A0A932DF24-F1
#
_cell.length_a   1.000
_cell.length_b   1.000
_cell.length_c   1.000
_cell.angle_alpha   90.00
_cell.angle_beta   90.00
_cell.angle_gamma   90.00
#
_symmetry.space_group_name_H-M   'P 1'
#
loop_
_entity.id
_entity.type
_entity.pdbx_description
1 polymer ?
#
loop_
_entity_poly.entity_id
_entity_poly.type
_entity_poly.pdbx_seq_one_letter_code
_entity_poly.pdbx_strand_id
1 'polypeptide(L)'
;MKDQGLQTPSQSGLPLRLFAFATAAIQLALCLATSAAPAPKPNVIVILADDLGWHDLGVQGATDIKTPNIDSLARGGIRFTSGYVTSPLCSPSRAGLITGRCQQRFGYEMNPGPLLERDPQFGLPLTETTMGDRMRSLRYDTGWIGKSHLGGVTNLYHPLKRGFDEFFGFIEGHHEYFKPGIPTTQRDPILRGFTPEPEANYLTSAFAREMVDYIDRHAAEPFFLYAPFNAVHFPLEAPPALLGRFDPAQFADLTRYTNAVMLAALDDAVGAILTKLRALNLETNTLIFFASDNGAPGPNGVDKNGSRNTPLRGYKGDLYEGGIRVPVLMQWKGHLPADTVVDTPVSTLDILPTAVAAAGGSAPAAWQLDGVNLLPFLLGQTTTPTFLGLPAANAPAVRSLALNGGGRMVALTMGTPTGSTQGAALFSIYNVSDPANLNVFQFSLPTLWRARDVATLNGFGLVADDLAGLTVLNFAGADLNRQAPAITFDPAVLDLDPATAGIQVREGSTLEIAPRVQDDVQLDRVELLVDGELVGTQRVYPVTFKYTLPGLAAAANAGATVAPQGVGIGVAMALQFRAVDRSGNAALGNPLTLELVRDPQPPTLVTSLPAQNGAAFVGEPFVFEFSEAVDSTPVEASKVHLLNLGADAAPGGGDDSEVALTSSSIHGASVNLSFPAQLAAGKYQLTLQAGAVNDRVGNALAQDSVFTFILVNAHPGSGVWISDADGQFDDPTKWLHGRVPTQDHDAILQRFGARPLVTLGSSAIVKNITIGTPFTAVDRGSLYVLGNATASERVEVPAGTLIFNGSALFEKPLAITGGRVEAAGRLEARDQVILSQGGSLTMDGSTAQFVLGGAVEAVNCTFSARNGAVIELPNFVTFDSPGDFTPLFPVGAAFSSQGVGSRLTLPNLTSANGPVDWNVRGAPALRFEAVSGGELSLPKLTTLTGRTILSADGFGSILDAPFLDRITGPDSDFESAIDVGSSCRLQVPLLTALDDCNVTLDSDGLLTGGSLEIAETSSLKGAGTVVANVLNRGAILLDRVPGNLVIDGKLELGPSSLIDTTIGLGFNRDEAGRLETRGDAILDGTLKMTLGRGYSPAAGQQFEMAVFAKPPTGAISQLNDTALGASLKAELESLPDKWNLKILPRP
;
A
#
# COMPACT_ATOMS: atom_id res chain seq x y z
N MET A 1 -18.91 51.97 -99.93
CA MET A 1 -18.23 53.20 -100.41
C MET A 1 -17.08 53.45 -99.44
N LYS A 2 -15.90 52.93 -99.78
CA LYS A 2 -14.70 53.65 -100.25
C LYS A 2 -13.93 54.37 -99.12
N ASP A 3 -12.78 53.77 -98.79
CA ASP A 3 -11.47 54.33 -98.42
C ASP A 3 -11.38 55.74 -97.84
N GLN A 4 -10.64 55.88 -96.72
CA GLN A 4 -9.35 56.59 -96.68
C GLN A 4 -8.49 56.09 -95.49
N GLY A 5 -7.17 56.09 -95.69
CA GLY A 5 -6.17 55.35 -94.91
C GLY A 5 -5.65 56.00 -93.61
N LEU A 6 -5.15 55.09 -92.75
CA LEU A 6 -3.81 55.03 -92.13
C LEU A 6 -3.43 55.78 -90.82
N GLN A 7 -2.85 54.95 -89.93
CA GLN A 7 -1.85 55.12 -88.85
C GLN A 7 -2.29 55.27 -87.37
N THR A 8 -1.76 54.36 -86.55
CA THR A 8 -1.71 54.35 -85.08
C THR A 8 -0.56 55.23 -84.53
N PRO A 9 -0.67 55.73 -83.28
CA PRO A 9 0.28 55.27 -82.25
C PRO A 9 -0.29 55.17 -80.82
N SER A 10 0.60 54.84 -79.88
CA SER A 10 0.51 54.17 -78.57
C SER A 10 0.17 55.00 -77.30
N GLN A 11 0.02 54.25 -76.21
CA GLN A 11 -0.24 54.55 -74.79
C GLN A 11 0.44 55.75 -74.09
N SER A 12 -0.28 56.33 -73.10
CA SER A 12 0.09 56.77 -71.72
C SER A 12 -0.89 57.89 -71.28
N GLY A 13 -1.37 58.11 -70.04
CA GLY A 13 -1.33 57.47 -68.73
C GLY A 13 -1.96 58.42 -67.67
N LEU A 14 -2.93 57.91 -66.88
CA LEU A 14 -3.40 58.34 -65.52
C LEU A 14 -4.01 59.75 -65.25
N PRO A 15 -4.76 59.94 -64.12
CA PRO A 15 -5.07 58.97 -63.06
C PRO A 15 -6.56 58.82 -62.67
N LEU A 16 -7.03 57.58 -62.70
CA LEU A 16 -8.21 57.05 -62.01
C LEU A 16 -8.08 57.05 -60.45
N ARG A 17 -7.12 57.81 -59.88
CA ARG A 17 -6.75 57.69 -58.47
C ARG A 17 -7.66 58.50 -57.53
N LEU A 18 -8.19 59.66 -57.92
CA LEU A 18 -8.90 60.51 -56.94
C LEU A 18 -10.26 59.96 -56.46
N PHE A 19 -11.00 59.21 -57.27
CA PHE A 19 -12.29 58.63 -56.85
C PHE A 19 -12.15 57.36 -56.00
N ALA A 20 -11.04 56.63 -56.13
CA ALA A 20 -10.74 55.47 -55.29
C ALA A 20 -10.26 55.86 -53.88
N PHE A 21 -9.64 57.04 -53.73
CA PHE A 21 -9.15 57.50 -52.43
C PHE A 21 -10.26 57.97 -51.49
N ALA A 22 -11.35 58.55 -52.01
CA ALA A 22 -12.47 59.02 -51.18
C ALA A 22 -13.34 57.86 -50.63
N THR A 23 -13.56 56.81 -51.43
CA THR A 23 -14.26 55.59 -50.97
C THR A 23 -13.38 54.72 -50.08
N ALA A 24 -12.06 54.65 -50.35
CA ALA A 24 -11.12 53.97 -49.47
C ALA A 24 -10.96 54.68 -48.12
N ALA A 25 -10.99 56.01 -48.06
CA ALA A 25 -10.90 56.76 -46.81
C ALA A 25 -12.15 56.61 -45.92
N ILE A 26 -13.34 56.53 -46.52
CA ILE A 26 -14.60 56.27 -45.79
C ILE A 26 -14.69 54.81 -45.33
N GLN A 27 -14.21 53.85 -46.13
CA GLN A 27 -14.08 52.45 -45.70
C GLN A 27 -13.00 52.26 -44.64
N LEU A 28 -11.89 53.00 -44.69
CA LEU A 28 -10.85 52.98 -43.67
C LEU A 28 -11.34 53.61 -42.36
N ALA A 29 -12.14 54.69 -42.42
CA ALA A 29 -12.76 55.30 -41.25
C ALA A 29 -13.86 54.42 -40.62
N LEU A 30 -14.63 53.67 -41.41
CA LEU A 30 -15.58 52.67 -40.88
C LEU A 30 -14.88 51.40 -40.36
N CYS A 31 -13.74 50.99 -40.92
CA CYS A 31 -12.92 49.89 -40.40
C CYS A 31 -12.13 50.26 -39.13
N LEU A 32 -11.84 51.54 -38.91
CA LEU A 32 -11.17 52.03 -37.70
C LEU A 32 -12.12 52.22 -36.50
N ALA A 33 -13.44 52.22 -36.73
CA ALA A 33 -14.45 52.37 -35.68
C ALA A 33 -14.96 51.05 -35.07
N THR A 34 -14.46 49.89 -35.53
CA THR A 34 -14.84 48.55 -35.04
C THR A 34 -13.67 47.70 -34.56
N SER A 35 -12.56 48.32 -34.18
CA SER A 35 -11.65 47.70 -33.22
C SER A 35 -12.35 47.70 -31.87
N ALA A 36 -13.23 46.72 -31.61
CA ALA A 36 -13.62 46.40 -30.25
C ALA A 36 -12.33 46.24 -29.46
N ALA A 37 -12.11 47.12 -28.47
CA ALA A 37 -10.97 46.98 -27.58
C ALA A 37 -10.96 45.53 -27.08
N PRO A 38 -9.80 44.84 -27.11
CA PRO A 38 -9.73 43.48 -26.60
C PRO A 38 -10.37 43.48 -25.21
N ALA A 39 -11.29 42.54 -24.97
CA ALA A 39 -12.02 42.47 -23.72
C ALA A 39 -11.00 42.53 -22.56
N PRO A 40 -11.21 43.41 -21.56
CA PRO A 40 -10.25 43.58 -20.49
C PRO A 40 -10.03 42.24 -19.81
N LYS A 41 -8.76 41.92 -19.53
CA LYS A 41 -8.39 40.72 -18.79
C LYS A 41 -9.05 40.79 -17.40
N PRO A 42 -9.65 39.68 -16.91
CA PRO A 42 -10.24 39.67 -15.58
C PRO A 42 -9.14 39.67 -14.51
N ASN A 43 -9.43 40.20 -13.34
CA ASN A 43 -8.63 39.88 -12.16
C ASN A 43 -8.89 38.43 -11.74
N VAL A 44 -7.93 37.79 -11.09
CA VAL A 44 -8.09 36.43 -10.58
C VAL A 44 -7.77 36.41 -9.09
N ILE A 45 -8.69 35.88 -8.27
CA ILE A 45 -8.49 35.70 -6.83
C ILE A 45 -8.70 34.23 -6.49
N VAL A 46 -7.75 33.64 -5.79
CA VAL A 46 -7.86 32.27 -5.25
C VAL A 46 -7.82 32.37 -3.73
N ILE A 47 -8.98 32.24 -3.10
CA ILE A 47 -9.14 32.22 -1.64
C ILE A 47 -9.05 30.77 -1.17
N LEU A 48 -8.12 30.50 -0.26
CA LEU A 48 -7.90 29.15 0.26
C LEU A 48 -7.99 29.17 1.79
N ALA A 49 -8.94 28.42 2.34
CA ALA A 49 -9.06 28.16 3.77
C ALA A 49 -8.13 27.00 4.19
N ASP A 50 -7.89 26.88 5.49
CA ASP A 50 -7.03 25.87 6.10
C ASP A 50 -7.87 25.04 7.08
N ASP A 51 -7.92 23.71 6.89
CA ASP A 51 -8.69 22.80 7.76
C ASP A 51 -10.21 23.09 7.86
N LEU A 52 -10.79 23.72 6.84
CA LEU A 52 -12.24 23.96 6.76
C LEU A 52 -12.97 22.67 6.36
N GLY A 53 -13.91 22.22 7.20
CA GLY A 53 -14.70 21.03 6.95
C GLY A 53 -15.71 21.22 5.83
N TRP A 54 -16.06 20.13 5.15
CA TRP A 54 -17.02 20.16 4.06
C TRP A 54 -18.39 20.70 4.49
N HIS A 55 -18.82 20.44 5.73
CA HIS A 55 -20.13 20.81 6.29
C HIS A 55 -20.04 22.00 7.27
N ASP A 56 -19.09 22.91 7.06
CA ASP A 56 -18.97 24.11 7.89
C ASP A 56 -19.61 25.35 7.27
N LEU A 57 -19.90 25.30 5.97
CA LEU A 57 -20.54 26.39 5.24
C LEU A 57 -22.05 26.20 5.16
N GLY A 58 -22.81 27.30 5.21
CA GLY A 58 -24.27 27.29 5.05
C GLY A 58 -24.68 26.68 3.71
N VAL A 59 -23.96 27.01 2.62
CA VAL A 59 -24.19 26.41 1.28
C VAL A 59 -23.85 24.92 1.18
N GLN A 60 -23.20 24.36 2.20
CA GLN A 60 -22.93 22.92 2.32
C GLN A 60 -23.78 22.25 3.42
N GLY A 61 -24.78 22.95 3.97
CA GLY A 61 -25.75 22.39 4.92
C GLY A 61 -25.49 22.70 6.39
N ALA A 62 -24.44 23.47 6.72
CA ALA A 62 -24.21 23.90 8.09
C ALA A 62 -25.40 24.74 8.60
N THR A 63 -25.92 24.39 9.77
CA THR A 63 -27.06 25.08 10.40
C THR A 63 -26.66 25.84 11.66
N ASP A 64 -25.53 25.48 12.26
CA ASP A 64 -24.97 26.07 13.47
C ASP A 64 -24.07 27.28 13.19
N ILE A 65 -23.38 27.30 12.04
CA ILE A 65 -22.49 28.39 11.62
C ILE A 65 -23.09 29.14 10.43
N LYS A 66 -23.04 30.48 10.48
CA LYS A 66 -23.52 31.36 9.40
C LYS A 66 -22.34 31.94 8.62
N THR A 67 -22.28 31.66 7.32
CA THR A 67 -21.22 32.12 6.39
C THR A 67 -21.79 32.92 5.21
N PRO A 68 -22.53 34.02 5.46
CA PRO A 68 -23.31 34.70 4.42
C PRO A 68 -22.48 35.24 3.25
N ASN A 69 -21.22 35.63 3.47
CA ASN A 69 -20.35 36.20 2.42
C ASN A 69 -19.73 35.10 1.55
N ILE A 70 -19.22 34.02 2.15
CA ILE A 70 -18.74 32.85 1.42
C ILE A 70 -19.90 32.22 0.65
N ASP A 71 -21.06 32.08 1.29
CA ASP A 71 -22.28 31.57 0.64
C ASP A 71 -22.73 32.46 -0.54
N SER A 72 -22.37 33.74 -0.53
CA SER A 72 -22.68 34.66 -1.64
C SER A 72 -21.86 34.37 -2.89
N LEU A 73 -20.68 33.73 -2.75
CA LEU A 73 -19.89 33.28 -3.90
C LEU A 73 -20.65 32.22 -4.68
N ALA A 74 -21.25 31.25 -3.99
CA ALA A 74 -22.11 30.23 -4.58
C ALA A 74 -23.35 30.84 -5.24
N ARG A 75 -24.09 31.71 -4.53
CA ARG A 75 -25.30 32.35 -5.08
C ARG A 75 -25.00 33.20 -6.32
N GLY A 76 -23.85 33.87 -6.35
CA GLY A 76 -23.42 34.67 -7.50
C GLY A 76 -22.66 33.89 -8.57
N GLY A 77 -22.51 32.57 -8.41
CA GLY A 77 -21.69 31.74 -9.29
C GLY A 77 -22.05 30.26 -9.18
N ILE A 78 -21.03 29.43 -9.00
CA ILE A 78 -21.13 27.97 -9.08
C ILE A 78 -20.66 27.34 -7.78
N ARG A 79 -21.47 26.43 -7.24
CA ARG A 79 -21.12 25.53 -6.14
C ARG A 79 -20.82 24.14 -6.69
N PHE A 80 -19.63 23.64 -6.44
CA PHE A 80 -19.29 22.24 -6.74
C PHE A 80 -19.55 21.38 -5.52
N THR A 81 -20.46 20.41 -5.64
CA THR A 81 -20.71 19.48 -4.53
C THR A 81 -19.60 18.43 -4.41
N SER A 82 -18.91 18.16 -5.52
CA SER A 82 -17.84 17.15 -5.66
C SER A 82 -16.49 17.80 -5.95
N GLY A 83 -16.04 18.73 -5.10
CA GLY A 83 -14.73 19.39 -5.22
C GLY A 83 -13.64 18.66 -4.43
N TYR A 84 -12.47 18.44 -5.05
CA TYR A 84 -11.40 17.62 -4.49
C TYR A 84 -10.04 18.34 -4.43
N VAL A 85 -9.29 18.08 -3.36
CA VAL A 85 -7.86 18.37 -3.25
C VAL A 85 -7.03 17.12 -3.57
N THR A 86 -5.76 17.31 -3.91
CA THR A 86 -4.86 16.21 -4.31
C THR A 86 -4.09 15.59 -3.15
N SER A 87 -4.25 16.13 -1.94
CA SER A 87 -3.67 15.57 -0.72
C SER A 87 -4.58 15.86 0.47
N PRO A 88 -4.65 14.97 1.46
CA PRO A 88 -5.38 15.23 2.70
C PRO A 88 -4.58 16.06 3.70
N LEU A 89 -3.47 16.68 3.27
CA LEU A 89 -2.56 17.50 4.07
C LEU A 89 -2.28 18.86 3.38
N CYS A 90 -2.04 19.88 4.21
CA CYS A 90 -1.90 21.27 3.79
C CYS A 90 -0.84 21.51 2.70
N SER A 91 0.43 21.21 2.99
CA SER A 91 1.57 21.59 2.13
C SER A 91 1.57 20.85 0.78
N PRO A 92 1.36 19.51 0.74
CA PRO A 92 1.26 18.78 -0.53
C PRO A 92 0.06 19.22 -1.39
N SER A 93 -1.10 19.52 -0.77
CA SER A 93 -2.28 20.05 -1.47
C SER A 93 -2.00 21.43 -2.07
N ARG A 94 -1.36 22.33 -1.30
CA ARG A 94 -0.94 23.66 -1.78
C ARG A 94 0.09 23.57 -2.90
N ALA A 95 1.02 22.62 -2.84
CA ALA A 95 1.98 22.36 -3.92
C ALA A 95 1.28 21.91 -5.20
N GLY A 96 0.25 21.06 -5.06
CA GLY A 96 -0.61 20.66 -6.16
C GLY A 96 -1.32 21.85 -6.80
N LEU A 97 -2.07 22.61 -6.00
CA LEU A 97 -2.80 23.80 -6.44
C LEU A 97 -1.88 24.82 -7.14
N ILE A 98 -0.75 25.15 -6.54
CA ILE A 98 0.11 26.22 -7.05
C ILE A 98 0.81 25.84 -8.35
N THR A 99 0.98 24.55 -8.64
CA THR A 99 1.64 24.08 -9.87
C THR A 99 0.63 23.60 -10.93
N GLY A 100 -0.62 23.32 -10.52
CA GLY A 100 -1.63 22.64 -11.34
C GLY A 100 -1.23 21.19 -11.70
N ARG A 101 -0.28 20.63 -10.95
CA ARG A 101 0.31 19.30 -11.16
C ARG A 101 0.22 18.54 -9.85
N CYS A 102 -0.13 17.27 -9.93
CA CYS A 102 -0.17 16.40 -8.76
C CYS A 102 1.22 16.34 -8.12
N GLN A 103 1.31 16.58 -6.82
CA GLN A 103 2.56 16.79 -6.11
C GLN A 103 3.51 15.56 -6.10
N GLN A 104 2.97 14.37 -6.33
CA GLN A 104 3.71 13.12 -6.51
C GLN A 104 4.60 13.15 -7.76
N ARG A 105 4.26 13.93 -8.79
CA ARG A 105 5.07 14.05 -10.01
C ARG A 105 6.46 14.65 -9.74
N PHE A 106 6.62 15.32 -8.61
CA PHE A 106 7.87 15.97 -8.21
C PHE A 106 8.24 15.69 -6.75
N GLY A 107 7.70 14.60 -6.17
CA GLY A 107 8.10 14.06 -4.87
C GLY A 107 7.77 14.92 -3.65
N TYR A 108 6.74 15.78 -3.72
CA TYR A 108 6.38 16.69 -2.63
C TYR A 108 5.13 16.20 -1.87
N GLU A 109 5.27 15.11 -1.13
CA GLU A 109 4.13 14.31 -0.65
C GLU A 109 3.76 14.52 0.82
N MET A 110 4.64 15.16 1.60
CA MET A 110 4.50 15.33 3.04
C MET A 110 4.56 16.80 3.44
N ASN A 111 3.93 17.13 4.57
CA ASN A 111 4.17 18.43 5.21
C ASN A 111 5.65 18.53 5.62
N PRO A 112 6.27 19.72 5.47
CA PRO A 112 7.58 19.96 6.03
C PRO A 112 7.60 19.78 7.56
N GLY A 113 8.75 19.38 8.10
CA GLY A 113 9.05 19.51 9.54
C GLY A 113 9.24 20.98 9.99
N PRO A 114 9.63 21.24 11.25
CA PRO A 114 9.87 22.59 11.75
C PRO A 114 10.91 23.34 10.92
N LEU A 115 10.66 24.61 10.57
CA LEU A 115 11.43 25.41 9.61
C LEU A 115 12.92 25.42 9.89
N LEU A 116 13.35 25.60 11.14
CA LEU A 116 14.77 25.63 11.51
C LEU A 116 15.45 24.25 11.50
N GLU A 117 14.67 23.18 11.48
CA GLU A 117 15.13 21.79 11.47
C GLU A 117 15.02 21.16 10.07
N ARG A 118 14.51 21.89 9.08
CA ARG A 118 14.41 21.43 7.69
C ARG A 118 15.78 21.30 7.06
N ASP A 119 15.92 20.32 6.17
CA ASP A 119 17.01 20.29 5.21
C ASP A 119 16.99 21.63 4.42
N PRO A 120 18.12 22.36 4.30
CA PRO A 120 18.19 23.59 3.51
C PRO A 120 17.76 23.45 2.04
N GLN A 121 17.77 22.22 1.51
CA GLN A 121 17.31 21.86 0.17
C GLN A 121 15.83 21.44 0.13
N PHE A 122 15.14 21.36 1.27
CA PHE A 122 13.73 21.04 1.33
C PHE A 122 12.87 22.27 1.01
N GLY A 123 11.93 22.13 0.08
CA GLY A 123 10.94 23.13 -0.29
C GLY A 123 10.30 22.73 -1.62
N LEU A 124 9.30 23.48 -2.10
CA LEU A 124 8.71 23.20 -3.41
C LEU A 124 9.85 23.16 -4.46
N PRO A 125 10.06 22.07 -5.21
CA PRO A 125 11.23 21.95 -6.08
C PRO A 125 11.37 23.15 -7.00
N LEU A 126 12.59 23.68 -7.13
CA LEU A 126 12.85 24.90 -7.90
C LEU A 126 12.62 24.71 -9.41
N THR A 127 12.52 23.47 -9.87
CA THR A 127 12.14 23.09 -11.23
C THR A 127 10.65 23.31 -11.52
N GLU A 128 9.81 23.39 -10.49
CA GLU A 128 8.37 23.58 -10.66
C GLU A 128 8.01 25.04 -10.92
N THR A 129 7.24 25.26 -11.98
CA THR A 129 6.71 26.57 -12.36
C THR A 129 5.36 26.79 -11.68
N THR A 130 5.24 27.87 -10.92
CA THR A 130 4.05 28.16 -10.12
C THR A 130 2.98 28.92 -10.91
N MET A 131 1.79 29.02 -10.33
CA MET A 131 0.71 29.88 -10.82
C MET A 131 1.12 31.35 -10.81
N GLY A 132 1.96 31.79 -9.85
CA GLY A 132 2.55 33.12 -9.86
C GLY A 132 3.37 33.34 -11.13
N ASP A 133 4.30 32.43 -11.43
CA ASP A 133 5.15 32.54 -12.64
C ASP A 133 4.32 32.58 -13.93
N ARG A 134 3.27 31.75 -13.99
CA ARG A 134 2.40 31.65 -15.17
C ARG A 134 1.49 32.86 -15.33
N MET A 135 0.89 33.36 -14.26
CA MET A 135 0.07 34.57 -14.31
C MET A 135 0.94 35.80 -14.62
N ARG A 136 2.13 35.89 -14.02
CA ARG A 136 3.12 36.93 -14.33
C ARG A 136 3.52 36.92 -15.80
N SER A 137 3.70 35.74 -16.41
CA SER A 137 3.99 35.63 -17.86
C SER A 137 2.87 36.18 -18.74
N LEU A 138 1.63 36.24 -18.22
CA LEU A 138 0.47 36.84 -18.87
C LEU A 138 0.30 38.33 -18.52
N ARG A 139 1.30 38.95 -17.89
CA ARG A 139 1.34 40.36 -17.46
C ARG A 139 0.33 40.70 -16.37
N TYR A 140 0.20 39.82 -15.39
CA TYR A 140 -0.53 40.10 -14.16
C TYR A 140 0.44 40.58 -13.09
N ASP A 141 0.00 41.53 -12.28
CA ASP A 141 0.61 41.79 -10.98
C ASP A 141 0.23 40.65 -10.03
N THR A 142 1.21 40.08 -9.33
CA THR A 142 1.01 38.84 -8.56
C THR A 142 1.25 39.03 -7.06
N GLY A 143 0.25 38.71 -6.25
CA GLY A 143 0.28 38.84 -4.79
C GLY A 143 0.01 37.51 -4.08
N TRP A 144 0.79 37.21 -3.04
CA TRP A 144 0.56 36.09 -2.11
C TRP A 144 0.37 36.64 -0.71
N ILE A 145 -0.84 36.54 -0.16
CA ILE A 145 -1.16 37.07 1.17
C ILE A 145 -1.67 35.94 2.06
N GLY A 146 -0.85 35.51 3.02
CA GLY A 146 -1.20 34.50 4.01
C GLY A 146 -0.18 33.36 4.15
N LYS A 147 -0.69 32.16 4.48
CA LYS A 147 0.12 30.96 4.73
C LYS A 147 0.87 30.51 3.47
N SER A 148 2.18 30.34 3.56
CA SER A 148 2.97 29.74 2.47
C SER A 148 2.98 28.22 2.56
N HIS A 149 3.64 27.68 3.58
CA HIS A 149 3.84 26.25 3.83
C HIS A 149 4.57 25.48 2.71
N LEU A 150 5.13 26.17 1.70
CA LEU A 150 5.88 25.57 0.58
C LEU A 150 7.39 25.86 0.63
N GLY A 151 7.83 26.57 1.67
CA GLY A 151 9.20 27.11 1.80
C GLY A 151 10.18 26.21 2.55
N GLY A 152 11.47 26.45 2.30
CA GLY A 152 12.61 25.87 3.01
C GLY A 152 13.35 26.90 3.85
N VAL A 153 14.44 26.48 4.50
CA VAL A 153 15.32 27.35 5.30
C VAL A 153 15.94 28.47 4.46
N THR A 154 16.06 28.26 3.15
CA THR A 154 16.68 29.22 2.22
C THR A 154 15.64 30.09 1.52
N ASN A 155 16.03 31.32 1.19
CA ASN A 155 15.20 32.27 0.44
C ASN A 155 14.84 31.80 -0.98
N LEU A 156 15.42 30.70 -1.47
CA LEU A 156 15.13 30.14 -2.81
C LEU A 156 13.67 29.71 -2.95
N TYR A 157 13.07 29.24 -1.85
CA TYR A 157 11.69 28.75 -1.85
C TYR A 157 10.66 29.81 -1.43
N HIS A 158 11.13 31.03 -1.11
CA HIS A 158 10.28 32.13 -0.67
C HIS A 158 9.29 32.54 -1.79
N PRO A 159 8.03 32.89 -1.49
CA PRO A 159 7.02 33.30 -2.50
C PRO A 159 7.53 34.31 -3.54
N LEU A 160 8.29 35.33 -3.11
CA LEU A 160 8.90 36.33 -4.01
C LEU A 160 9.94 35.78 -5.01
N LYS A 161 10.45 34.56 -4.78
CA LYS A 161 11.32 33.85 -5.72
C LYS A 161 10.57 32.84 -6.57
N ARG A 162 9.26 32.71 -6.37
CA ARG A 162 8.36 31.73 -6.99
C ARG A 162 7.21 32.42 -7.72
N GLY A 163 7.54 33.47 -8.46
CA GLY A 163 6.61 34.11 -9.38
C GLY A 163 5.63 35.12 -8.79
N PHE A 164 5.75 35.45 -7.50
CA PHE A 164 4.93 36.49 -6.86
C PHE A 164 5.71 37.80 -6.71
N ASP A 165 5.09 38.93 -7.01
CA ASP A 165 5.68 40.27 -6.90
C ASP A 165 5.54 40.82 -5.48
N GLU A 166 4.47 40.45 -4.76
CA GLU A 166 4.22 40.85 -3.37
C GLU A 166 3.94 39.66 -2.45
N PHE A 167 4.45 39.73 -1.22
CA PHE A 167 4.20 38.75 -0.17
C PHE A 167 3.91 39.43 1.17
N PHE A 168 2.83 38.99 1.83
CA PHE A 168 2.57 39.29 3.23
C PHE A 168 2.06 38.03 3.92
N GLY A 169 2.80 37.48 4.88
CA GLY A 169 2.40 36.22 5.49
C GLY A 169 3.52 35.51 6.22
N PHE A 170 3.40 34.20 6.41
CA PHE A 170 4.36 33.37 7.13
C PHE A 170 4.73 32.10 6.35
N ILE A 171 5.88 31.50 6.65
CA ILE A 171 6.45 30.39 5.86
C ILE A 171 5.99 29.02 6.38
N GLU A 172 5.75 28.90 7.68
CA GLU A 172 5.40 27.67 8.39
C GLU A 172 3.99 27.12 8.08
N GLY A 173 3.72 25.96 8.65
CA GLY A 173 2.43 25.27 8.54
C GLY A 173 1.32 25.80 9.43
N HIS A 174 1.61 26.62 10.44
CA HIS A 174 0.61 27.20 11.34
C HIS A 174 1.18 28.46 12.02
N HIS A 175 0.31 29.27 12.62
CA HIS A 175 0.69 30.50 13.32
C HIS A 175 -0.32 30.84 14.42
N GLU A 176 0.15 31.39 15.55
CA GLU A 176 -0.73 32.05 16.54
C GLU A 176 -1.46 33.24 15.91
N TYR A 177 -2.71 33.50 16.30
CA TYR A 177 -3.53 34.54 15.68
C TYR A 177 -3.47 35.90 16.38
N PHE A 178 -3.32 35.98 17.71
CA PHE A 178 -3.37 37.27 18.45
C PHE A 178 -2.04 37.97 18.68
N LYS A 179 -0.94 37.25 18.53
CA LYS A 179 0.40 37.75 18.84
C LYS A 179 1.42 37.24 17.83
N PRO A 180 1.17 37.39 16.53
CA PRO A 180 2.03 36.75 15.56
C PRO A 180 3.47 37.31 15.57
N GLY A 181 3.70 38.46 16.21
CA GLY A 181 5.03 39.04 16.46
C GLY A 181 5.66 38.80 17.84
N ILE A 182 5.10 38.00 18.76
CA ILE A 182 5.68 37.76 20.09
C ILE A 182 6.48 36.44 20.11
N PRO A 183 7.79 36.47 20.42
CA PRO A 183 8.65 35.30 20.40
C PRO A 183 8.42 34.43 21.64
N THR A 184 7.43 33.53 21.60
CA THR A 184 7.44 32.35 22.47
C THR A 184 8.43 31.29 21.94
N THR A 185 8.78 31.37 20.65
CA THR A 185 10.01 30.82 20.04
C THR A 185 10.37 31.70 18.82
N GLN A 186 11.62 32.14 18.64
CA GLN A 186 12.06 32.86 17.42
C GLN A 186 12.08 31.92 16.19
N ARG A 187 10.93 31.41 15.71
CA ARG A 187 10.90 30.34 14.70
C ARG A 187 10.25 30.69 13.34
N ASP A 188 9.24 31.57 13.25
CA ASP A 188 8.69 32.07 11.96
C ASP A 188 7.88 33.38 12.13
N PRO A 189 8.42 34.57 11.81
CA PRO A 189 7.68 35.83 11.92
C PRO A 189 6.73 36.04 10.72
N ILE A 190 5.73 36.91 10.88
CA ILE A 190 5.05 37.50 9.72
C ILE A 190 6.07 38.31 8.92
N LEU A 191 6.11 38.11 7.61
CA LEU A 191 6.99 38.77 6.68
C LEU A 191 6.17 39.70 5.78
N ARG A 192 6.69 40.90 5.54
CA ARG A 192 6.36 41.74 4.40
C ARG A 192 7.54 41.71 3.43
N GLY A 193 7.34 41.09 2.28
CA GLY A 193 8.43 40.67 1.41
C GLY A 193 9.39 39.75 2.17
N PHE A 194 10.67 40.12 2.28
CA PHE A 194 11.67 39.35 3.05
C PHE A 194 11.85 39.85 4.49
N THR A 195 11.09 40.86 4.92
CA THR A 195 11.35 41.57 6.18
C THR A 195 10.31 41.19 7.22
N PRO A 196 10.70 40.80 8.44
CA PRO A 196 9.77 40.63 9.55
C PRO A 196 8.92 41.88 9.80
N GLU A 197 7.61 41.71 9.89
CA GLU A 197 6.62 42.74 10.18
C GLU A 197 5.98 42.43 11.55
N PRO A 198 6.10 43.32 12.54
CA PRO A 198 5.41 43.19 13.82
C PRO A 198 3.89 43.36 13.64
N GLU A 199 3.16 42.29 13.36
CA GLU A 199 1.69 42.33 13.28
C GLU A 199 1.06 42.16 14.68
N ALA A 200 0.14 43.06 15.02
CA ALA A 200 -0.52 43.13 16.31
C ALA A 200 -2.03 42.82 16.26
N ASN A 201 -2.62 42.80 15.05
CA ASN A 201 -4.02 42.47 14.86
C ASN A 201 -4.21 40.95 14.74
N TYR A 202 -5.46 40.52 14.95
CA TYR A 202 -5.88 39.16 14.68
C TYR A 202 -5.56 38.76 13.22
N LEU A 203 -4.82 37.67 13.04
CA LEU A 203 -4.15 37.36 11.77
C LEU A 203 -5.11 37.26 10.56
N THR A 204 -6.30 36.68 10.73
CA THR A 204 -7.31 36.63 9.66
C THR A 204 -7.75 38.03 9.21
N SER A 205 -7.94 38.95 10.16
CA SER A 205 -8.28 40.34 9.87
C SER A 205 -7.10 41.11 9.26
N ALA A 206 -5.87 40.80 9.68
CA ALA A 206 -4.67 41.35 9.08
C ALA A 206 -4.54 40.95 7.61
N PHE A 207 -4.69 39.66 7.29
CA PHE A 207 -4.69 39.19 5.90
C PHE A 207 -5.80 39.83 5.07
N ALA A 208 -7.02 39.95 5.60
CA ALA A 208 -8.11 40.65 4.92
C ALA A 208 -7.77 42.10 4.59
N ARG A 209 -7.16 42.83 5.54
CA ARG A 209 -6.71 44.21 5.36
C ARG A 209 -5.69 44.32 4.23
N GLU A 210 -4.68 43.46 4.23
CA GLU A 210 -3.63 43.47 3.20
C GLU A 210 -4.17 43.07 1.82
N MET A 211 -5.12 42.14 1.74
CA MET A 211 -5.80 41.78 0.49
C MET A 211 -6.63 42.95 -0.06
N VAL A 212 -7.37 43.65 0.80
CA VAL A 212 -8.15 44.83 0.42
C VAL A 212 -7.24 45.97 -0.06
N ASP A 213 -6.09 46.17 0.60
CA ASP A 213 -5.08 47.16 0.20
C ASP A 213 -4.41 46.78 -1.14
N TYR A 214 -4.05 45.52 -1.33
CA TYR A 214 -3.53 45.01 -2.60
C TYR A 214 -4.52 45.27 -3.74
N ILE A 215 -5.80 44.93 -3.58
CA ILE A 215 -6.83 45.18 -4.59
C ILE A 215 -6.97 46.68 -4.90
N ASP A 216 -6.83 47.55 -3.90
CA ASP A 216 -6.86 49.01 -4.11
C ASP A 216 -5.70 49.50 -4.97
N ARG A 217 -4.48 49.08 -4.62
CA ARG A 217 -3.25 49.50 -5.30
C ARG A 217 -3.17 48.99 -6.74
N HIS A 218 -3.72 47.81 -7.00
CA HIS A 218 -3.70 47.17 -8.33
C HIS A 218 -5.01 47.38 -9.11
N ALA A 219 -5.91 48.25 -8.67
CA ALA A 219 -7.23 48.42 -9.30
C ALA A 219 -7.21 48.83 -10.79
N ALA A 220 -6.10 49.40 -11.27
CA ALA A 220 -5.96 49.90 -12.63
C ALA A 220 -5.46 48.83 -13.64
N GLU A 221 -4.87 47.74 -13.17
CA GLU A 221 -4.22 46.70 -13.99
C GLU A 221 -4.76 45.32 -13.61
N PRO A 222 -4.72 44.31 -14.50
CA PRO A 222 -5.15 42.96 -14.14
C PRO A 222 -4.22 42.36 -13.07
N PHE A 223 -4.80 41.91 -11.96
CA PHE A 223 -4.03 41.30 -10.86
C PHE A 223 -4.43 39.85 -10.59
N PHE A 224 -3.46 39.09 -10.10
CA PHE A 224 -3.64 37.76 -9.55
C PHE A 224 -3.31 37.78 -8.07
N LEU A 225 -4.30 37.44 -7.24
CA LEU A 225 -4.15 37.38 -5.78
C LEU A 225 -4.38 35.95 -5.30
N TYR A 226 -3.32 35.32 -4.79
CA TYR A 226 -3.42 34.09 -4.02
C TYR A 226 -3.58 34.45 -2.54
N ALA A 227 -4.72 34.07 -1.96
CA ALA A 227 -5.17 34.45 -0.63
C ALA A 227 -5.36 33.23 0.30
N PRO A 228 -4.27 32.53 0.68
CA PRO A 228 -4.33 31.40 1.61
C PRO A 228 -4.41 31.85 3.06
N PHE A 229 -5.62 31.86 3.62
CA PHE A 229 -5.80 32.04 5.06
C PHE A 229 -5.26 30.82 5.83
N ASN A 230 -4.85 31.05 7.08
CA ASN A 230 -4.63 29.98 8.05
C ASN A 230 -5.90 29.66 8.87
N ALA A 231 -6.94 30.49 8.76
CA ALA A 231 -8.25 30.16 9.32
C ALA A 231 -8.87 29.00 8.52
N VAL A 232 -9.40 27.95 9.16
CA VAL A 232 -9.70 27.80 10.60
C VAL A 232 -8.80 26.78 11.31
N HIS A 233 -7.54 26.65 10.88
CA HIS A 233 -6.54 25.75 11.47
C HIS A 233 -6.25 26.10 12.94
N PHE A 234 -5.84 25.08 13.71
CA PHE A 234 -5.32 25.23 15.07
C PHE A 234 -4.10 26.20 15.12
N PRO A 235 -3.85 26.97 16.20
CA PRO A 235 -4.57 27.03 17.48
C PRO A 235 -5.96 27.64 17.39
N LEU A 236 -6.87 27.17 18.25
CA LEU A 236 -8.23 27.70 18.34
C LEU A 236 -8.26 29.02 19.12
N GLU A 237 -8.16 30.11 18.36
CA GLU A 237 -8.06 31.46 18.89
C GLU A 237 -9.13 32.34 18.24
N ALA A 238 -10.25 32.59 18.92
CA ALA A 238 -11.35 33.39 18.39
C ALA A 238 -11.20 34.89 18.68
N PRO A 239 -11.44 35.80 17.71
CA PRO A 239 -11.39 37.26 17.91
C PRO A 239 -12.39 37.70 18.99
N PRO A 240 -11.94 38.39 20.06
CA PRO A 240 -12.81 38.84 21.14
C PRO A 240 -14.03 39.64 20.64
N ALA A 241 -13.86 40.42 19.57
CA ALA A 241 -14.92 41.20 18.95
C ALA A 241 -16.08 40.35 18.40
N LEU A 242 -15.87 39.06 18.12
CA LEU A 242 -16.87 38.16 17.55
C LEU A 242 -17.41 37.11 18.53
N LEU A 243 -16.93 37.05 19.78
CA LEU A 243 -17.40 36.08 20.78
C LEU A 243 -18.92 36.24 21.06
N GLY A 244 -19.50 37.42 20.88
CA GLY A 244 -20.95 37.63 21.03
C GLY A 244 -21.81 37.27 19.80
N ARG A 245 -21.19 36.87 18.67
CA ARG A 245 -21.93 36.66 17.39
C ARG A 245 -22.82 35.44 17.43
N PHE A 246 -22.46 34.46 18.24
CA PHE A 246 -23.24 33.25 18.46
C PHE A 246 -23.44 33.03 19.96
N ASP A 247 -24.56 32.43 20.33
CA ASP A 247 -24.80 32.00 21.69
C ASP A 247 -24.00 30.70 21.94
N PRO A 248 -23.03 30.68 22.87
CA PRO A 248 -22.24 29.48 23.19
C PRO A 248 -23.11 28.26 23.52
N ALA A 249 -24.32 28.47 24.07
CA ALA A 249 -25.25 27.40 24.41
C ALA A 249 -25.82 26.65 23.19
N GLN A 250 -25.67 27.20 21.97
CA GLN A 250 -26.10 26.56 20.72
C GLN A 250 -25.10 25.50 20.21
N PHE A 251 -23.89 25.45 20.79
CA PHE A 251 -22.84 24.54 20.34
C PHE A 251 -22.63 23.41 21.33
N ALA A 252 -22.23 22.25 20.80
CA ALA A 252 -22.00 21.05 21.60
C ALA A 252 -20.84 21.22 22.60
N ASP A 253 -19.83 22.00 22.23
CA ASP A 253 -18.65 22.23 23.05
C ASP A 253 -17.96 23.56 22.65
N LEU A 254 -17.01 23.97 23.49
CA LEU A 254 -16.23 25.20 23.30
C LEU A 254 -15.34 25.16 22.05
N THR A 255 -14.92 23.98 21.61
CA THR A 255 -14.10 23.78 20.39
C THR A 255 -14.89 24.20 19.16
N ARG A 256 -16.12 23.67 19.00
CA ARG A 256 -17.02 24.01 17.89
C ARG A 256 -17.48 25.46 17.95
N TYR A 257 -17.75 26.00 19.16
CA TYR A 257 -18.07 27.42 19.30
C TYR A 257 -16.90 28.31 18.86
N THR A 258 -15.68 28.01 19.29
CA THR A 258 -14.48 28.79 18.91
C THR A 258 -14.23 28.70 17.41
N ASN A 259 -14.37 27.51 16.82
CA ASN A 259 -14.38 27.28 15.37
C ASN A 259 -15.38 28.18 14.65
N ALA A 260 -16.63 28.22 15.12
CA ALA A 260 -17.69 29.03 14.52
C ALA A 260 -17.33 30.52 14.53
N VAL A 261 -16.73 31.02 15.62
CA VAL A 261 -16.29 32.42 15.71
C VAL A 261 -15.11 32.70 14.79
N MET A 262 -14.14 31.78 14.66
CA MET A 262 -13.03 31.91 13.71
C MET A 262 -13.50 31.85 12.26
N LEU A 263 -14.43 30.94 11.94
CA LEU A 263 -15.04 30.83 10.61
C LEU A 263 -15.84 32.08 10.26
N ALA A 264 -16.53 32.67 11.24
CA ALA A 264 -17.22 33.93 11.05
C ALA A 264 -16.27 35.11 10.78
N ALA A 265 -15.04 35.07 11.31
CA ALA A 265 -13.99 36.03 10.98
C ALA A 265 -13.47 35.84 9.54
N LEU A 266 -13.31 34.58 9.10
CA LEU A 266 -12.96 34.27 7.71
C LEU A 266 -14.08 34.71 6.74
N ASP A 267 -15.34 34.49 7.09
CA ASP A 267 -16.48 34.97 6.30
C ASP A 267 -16.49 36.50 6.19
N ASP A 268 -16.25 37.22 7.29
CA ASP A 268 -16.17 38.69 7.27
C ASP A 268 -14.96 39.17 6.42
N ALA A 269 -13.84 38.45 6.44
CA ALA A 269 -12.69 38.73 5.58
C ALA A 269 -13.02 38.59 4.09
N VAL A 270 -13.73 37.53 3.70
CA VAL A 270 -14.24 37.35 2.33
C VAL A 270 -15.24 38.47 1.98
N GLY A 271 -16.09 38.85 2.93
CA GLY A 271 -17.01 39.98 2.77
C GLY A 271 -16.31 41.31 2.51
N ALA A 272 -15.18 41.57 3.18
CA ALA A 272 -14.37 42.77 2.97
C ALA A 272 -13.76 42.81 1.55
N ILE A 273 -13.24 41.68 1.07
CA ILE A 273 -12.72 41.55 -0.31
C ILE A 273 -13.82 41.84 -1.34
N LEU A 274 -14.98 41.18 -1.20
CA LEU A 274 -16.11 41.38 -2.11
C LEU A 274 -16.64 42.82 -2.07
N THR A 275 -16.69 43.41 -0.89
CA THR A 275 -17.09 44.82 -0.72
C THR A 275 -16.11 45.76 -1.43
N LYS A 276 -14.80 45.50 -1.33
CA LYS A 276 -13.77 46.28 -2.01
C LYS A 276 -13.90 46.18 -3.53
N LEU A 277 -14.06 44.96 -4.06
CA LEU A 277 -14.28 44.75 -5.50
C LEU A 277 -15.52 45.49 -6.01
N ARG A 278 -16.63 45.48 -5.25
CA ARG A 278 -17.84 46.24 -5.60
C ARG A 278 -17.60 47.75 -5.57
N ALA A 279 -16.94 48.25 -4.53
CA ALA A 279 -16.64 49.68 -4.40
C ALA A 279 -15.78 50.21 -5.56
N LEU A 280 -14.90 49.36 -6.10
CA LEU A 280 -14.04 49.67 -7.25
C LEU A 280 -14.65 49.29 -8.61
N ASN A 281 -15.87 48.75 -8.64
CA ASN A 281 -16.53 48.23 -9.84
C ASN A 281 -15.74 47.10 -10.56
N LEU A 282 -14.98 46.31 -9.81
CA LEU A 282 -14.17 45.20 -10.31
C LEU A 282 -14.87 43.84 -10.21
N GLU A 283 -15.98 43.73 -9.45
CA GLU A 283 -16.65 42.45 -9.16
C GLU A 283 -17.04 41.65 -10.42
N THR A 284 -17.53 42.32 -11.48
CA THR A 284 -17.89 41.64 -12.75
C THR A 284 -16.67 41.28 -13.61
N ASN A 285 -15.54 41.96 -13.40
CA ASN A 285 -14.28 41.69 -14.09
C ASN A 285 -13.30 40.93 -13.17
N THR A 286 -13.79 40.12 -12.25
CA THR A 286 -12.95 39.31 -11.35
C THR A 286 -13.47 37.88 -11.30
N LEU A 287 -12.59 36.93 -11.57
CA LEU A 287 -12.80 35.51 -11.37
C LEU A 287 -12.31 35.13 -9.96
N ILE A 288 -13.22 34.63 -9.13
CA ILE A 288 -12.95 34.28 -7.73
C ILE A 288 -13.13 32.77 -7.54
N PHE A 289 -12.14 32.13 -6.95
CA PHE A 289 -12.21 30.77 -6.44
C PHE A 289 -12.19 30.78 -4.92
N PHE A 290 -12.98 29.91 -4.29
CA PHE A 290 -12.88 29.61 -2.87
C PHE A 290 -12.75 28.11 -2.68
N ALA A 291 -11.76 27.66 -1.91
CA ALA A 291 -11.59 26.26 -1.54
C ALA A 291 -11.02 26.08 -0.12
N SER A 292 -11.05 24.86 0.41
CA SER A 292 -10.20 24.44 1.54
C SER A 292 -8.98 23.67 1.01
N ASP A 293 -7.85 23.70 1.72
CA ASP A 293 -6.65 22.93 1.34
C ASP A 293 -6.73 21.43 1.69
N ASN A 294 -7.55 21.08 2.68
CA ASN A 294 -7.95 19.72 3.03
C ASN A 294 -9.27 19.73 3.83
N GLY A 295 -9.81 18.54 4.14
CA GLY A 295 -10.99 18.41 4.99
C GLY A 295 -10.73 18.64 6.48
N ALA A 296 -11.79 18.52 7.31
CA ALA A 296 -11.72 18.83 8.74
C ALA A 296 -10.77 17.88 9.51
N PRO A 297 -9.98 18.39 10.47
CA PRO A 297 -9.26 17.60 11.46
C PRO A 297 -10.17 16.67 12.27
N GLY A 298 -9.66 15.51 12.64
CA GLY A 298 -10.41 14.52 13.43
C GLY A 298 -10.66 14.99 14.87
N PRO A 299 -11.75 14.54 15.52
CA PRO A 299 -12.12 14.99 16.88
C PRO A 299 -11.10 14.56 17.96
N ASN A 300 -10.27 13.56 17.66
CA ASN A 300 -9.28 12.99 18.57
C ASN A 300 -7.82 13.42 18.25
N GLY A 301 -7.63 14.28 17.24
CA GLY A 301 -6.32 14.76 16.81
C GLY A 301 -5.77 15.90 17.68
N VAL A 302 -4.45 16.11 17.64
CA VAL A 302 -3.77 17.25 18.29
C VAL A 302 -4.10 18.59 17.64
N ASP A 303 -4.52 18.57 16.38
CA ASP A 303 -4.93 19.71 15.57
C ASP A 303 -6.46 19.88 15.47
N LYS A 304 -7.22 19.22 16.35
CA LYS A 304 -8.68 19.33 16.37
C LYS A 304 -9.10 20.81 16.45
N ASN A 305 -9.88 21.24 15.47
CA ASN A 305 -10.36 22.61 15.37
C ASN A 305 -11.89 22.71 15.43
N GLY A 306 -12.62 21.61 15.64
CA GLY A 306 -14.08 21.61 15.70
C GLY A 306 -14.80 21.72 14.35
N SER A 307 -14.09 21.76 13.22
CA SER A 307 -14.66 21.65 11.87
C SER A 307 -15.37 20.31 11.64
N ARG A 308 -16.31 20.24 10.69
CA ARG A 308 -17.13 19.03 10.44
C ARG A 308 -17.17 18.63 8.97
N ASN A 309 -17.03 17.34 8.72
CA ASN A 309 -17.16 16.75 7.38
C ASN A 309 -18.51 16.05 7.13
N THR A 310 -19.35 15.87 8.16
CA THR A 310 -20.60 15.11 8.08
C THR A 310 -21.44 15.54 6.86
N PRO A 311 -21.97 14.63 6.02
CA PRO A 311 -22.00 13.17 6.19
C PRO A 311 -20.76 12.44 5.67
N LEU A 312 -19.73 13.15 5.19
CA LEU A 312 -18.55 12.55 4.61
C LEU A 312 -17.76 11.76 5.65
N ARG A 313 -17.23 10.61 5.22
CA ARG A 313 -16.39 9.73 6.03
C ARG A 313 -14.95 10.23 6.11
N GLY A 314 -14.35 10.21 7.29
CA GLY A 314 -12.92 10.49 7.50
C GLY A 314 -12.61 11.98 7.72
N TYR A 315 -11.34 12.26 7.92
CA TYR A 315 -10.82 13.55 8.36
C TYR A 315 -9.50 13.89 7.65
N LYS A 316 -8.95 15.09 7.93
CA LYS A 316 -7.59 15.46 7.54
C LYS A 316 -6.60 14.33 7.81
N GLY A 317 -5.69 14.10 6.86
CA GLY A 317 -4.78 12.95 6.84
C GLY A 317 -5.37 11.67 6.22
N ASP A 318 -6.69 11.52 6.17
CA ASP A 318 -7.35 10.39 5.50
C ASP A 318 -7.60 10.66 4.02
N LEU A 319 -7.49 9.63 3.19
CA LEU A 319 -7.93 9.69 1.79
C LEU A 319 -9.42 9.33 1.60
N TYR A 320 -10.18 9.17 2.69
CA TYR A 320 -11.63 9.11 2.60
C TYR A 320 -12.20 10.47 2.19
N GLU A 321 -13.46 10.50 1.70
CA GLU A 321 -14.14 11.71 1.23
C GLU A 321 -13.95 12.91 2.18
N GLY A 322 -14.10 12.73 3.48
CA GLY A 322 -13.95 13.80 4.46
C GLY A 322 -12.54 14.37 4.63
N GLY A 323 -11.49 13.72 4.12
CA GLY A 323 -10.13 14.27 4.13
C GLY A 323 -9.76 15.04 2.86
N ILE A 324 -10.34 14.71 1.71
CA ILE A 324 -9.96 15.26 0.39
C ILE A 324 -11.09 15.94 -0.40
N ARG A 325 -12.36 15.69 -0.06
CA ARG A 325 -13.50 16.39 -0.65
C ARG A 325 -13.77 17.64 0.18
N VAL A 326 -13.61 18.79 -0.45
CA VAL A 326 -13.64 20.11 0.19
C VAL A 326 -14.70 20.98 -0.45
N PRO A 327 -15.16 22.06 0.23
CA PRO A 327 -15.96 23.06 -0.45
C PRO A 327 -15.16 23.68 -1.59
N VAL A 328 -15.72 23.74 -2.79
CA VAL A 328 -15.15 24.47 -3.93
C VAL A 328 -16.25 25.36 -4.53
N LEU A 329 -16.00 26.66 -4.59
CA LEU A 329 -16.89 27.66 -5.16
C LEU A 329 -16.14 28.46 -6.23
N MET A 330 -16.85 28.84 -7.30
CA MET A 330 -16.29 29.67 -8.37
C MET A 330 -17.30 30.75 -8.76
N GLN A 331 -16.86 32.01 -8.81
CA GLN A 331 -17.70 33.13 -9.21
C GLN A 331 -16.99 33.96 -10.28
N TRP A 332 -17.70 34.24 -11.36
CA TRP A 332 -17.34 35.29 -12.31
C TRP A 332 -18.62 35.95 -12.81
N LYS A 333 -19.00 37.00 -12.10
CA LYS A 333 -20.34 37.59 -12.21
C LYS A 333 -20.57 38.18 -13.60
N GLY A 334 -21.62 37.70 -14.27
CA GLY A 334 -21.96 38.10 -15.65
C GLY A 334 -21.29 37.25 -16.74
N HIS A 335 -20.40 36.34 -16.37
CA HIS A 335 -19.71 35.42 -17.28
C HIS A 335 -20.06 33.95 -17.03
N LEU A 336 -20.12 33.55 -15.75
CA LEU A 336 -20.59 32.23 -15.33
C LEU A 336 -22.06 32.27 -14.92
N PRO A 337 -22.80 31.16 -15.06
CA PRO A 337 -24.16 31.08 -14.56
C PRO A 337 -24.16 31.23 -13.04
N ALA A 338 -25.04 32.11 -12.54
CA ALA A 338 -25.23 32.31 -11.11
C ALA A 338 -26.12 31.20 -10.52
N ASP A 339 -26.00 30.99 -9.21
CA ASP A 339 -26.78 30.03 -8.42
C ASP A 339 -26.80 28.62 -9.02
N THR A 340 -25.67 28.20 -9.59
CA THR A 340 -25.55 26.90 -10.27
C THR A 340 -24.89 25.88 -9.38
N VAL A 341 -25.45 24.68 -9.33
CA VAL A 341 -24.87 23.53 -8.63
C VAL A 341 -24.31 22.57 -9.67
N VAL A 342 -23.04 22.22 -9.52
CA VAL A 342 -22.36 21.23 -10.35
C VAL A 342 -21.97 20.05 -9.49
N ASP A 343 -22.50 18.88 -9.84
CA ASP A 343 -22.22 17.63 -9.12
C ASP A 343 -21.07 16.81 -9.74
N THR A 344 -20.59 17.24 -10.90
CA THR A 344 -19.45 16.62 -11.56
C THR A 344 -18.17 16.84 -10.76
N PRO A 345 -17.33 15.80 -10.58
CA PRO A 345 -16.06 15.94 -9.88
C PRO A 345 -15.16 17.02 -10.49
N VAL A 346 -14.63 17.90 -9.64
CA VAL A 346 -13.62 18.90 -10.01
C VAL A 346 -12.46 18.86 -9.02
N SER A 347 -11.29 19.31 -9.48
CA SER A 347 -10.06 19.37 -8.70
C SER A 347 -9.64 20.81 -8.42
N THR A 348 -8.99 21.05 -7.29
CA THR A 348 -8.23 22.29 -7.08
C THR A 348 -7.10 22.48 -8.11
N LEU A 349 -6.62 21.39 -8.76
CA LEU A 349 -5.69 21.51 -9.88
C LEU A 349 -6.29 22.22 -11.10
N ASP A 350 -7.61 22.16 -11.27
CA ASP A 350 -8.32 22.76 -12.40
C ASP A 350 -8.30 24.29 -12.34
N ILE A 351 -8.03 24.86 -11.15
CA ILE A 351 -8.01 26.31 -10.92
C ILE A 351 -6.95 26.99 -11.80
N LEU A 352 -5.74 26.44 -11.88
CA LEU A 352 -4.65 27.03 -12.67
C LEU A 352 -4.96 27.11 -14.18
N PRO A 353 -5.26 26.01 -14.89
CA PRO A 353 -5.57 26.08 -16.32
C PRO A 353 -6.83 26.90 -16.60
N THR A 354 -7.82 26.90 -15.69
CA THR A 354 -9.02 27.74 -15.79
C THR A 354 -8.68 29.22 -15.65
N ALA A 355 -7.84 29.60 -14.69
CA ALA A 355 -7.36 30.97 -14.50
C ALA A 355 -6.55 31.47 -15.70
N VAL A 356 -5.63 30.65 -16.21
CA VAL A 356 -4.83 30.96 -17.42
C VAL A 356 -5.74 31.18 -18.62
N ALA A 357 -6.76 30.33 -18.81
CA ALA A 357 -7.71 30.48 -19.90
C ALA A 357 -8.57 31.75 -19.75
N ALA A 358 -9.06 32.05 -18.55
CA ALA A 358 -9.79 33.28 -18.25
C ALA A 358 -8.93 34.53 -18.53
N ALA A 359 -7.63 34.44 -18.28
CA ALA A 359 -6.65 35.49 -18.57
C ALA A 359 -6.31 35.67 -20.07
N GLY A 360 -6.92 34.88 -20.95
CA GLY A 360 -6.67 34.88 -22.39
C GLY A 360 -5.39 34.14 -22.80
N GLY A 361 -4.81 33.36 -21.89
CA GLY A 361 -3.68 32.48 -22.17
C GLY A 361 -4.12 31.08 -22.61
N SER A 362 -3.18 30.29 -23.09
CA SER A 362 -3.36 28.85 -23.31
C SER A 362 -2.32 28.10 -22.48
N ALA A 363 -2.71 26.97 -21.91
CA ALA A 363 -1.79 26.07 -21.23
C ALA A 363 -1.11 25.16 -22.28
N PRO A 364 0.17 25.34 -22.62
CA PRO A 364 0.85 24.46 -23.57
C PRO A 364 1.01 23.06 -23.00
N ALA A 365 0.96 22.04 -23.85
CA ALA A 365 1.13 20.65 -23.44
C ALA A 365 2.45 20.39 -22.67
N ALA A 366 3.49 21.17 -22.96
CA ALA A 366 4.78 21.11 -22.26
C ALA A 366 4.70 21.39 -20.75
N TRP A 367 3.66 22.07 -20.30
CA TRP A 367 3.42 22.30 -18.87
C TRP A 367 3.00 21.03 -18.13
N GLN A 368 2.52 20.02 -18.86
CA GLN A 368 1.98 18.74 -18.36
C GLN A 368 1.10 18.94 -17.11
N LEU A 369 0.13 19.84 -17.23
CA LEU A 369 -0.86 20.06 -16.18
C LEU A 369 -1.74 18.83 -16.02
N ASP A 370 -2.08 18.51 -14.78
CA ASP A 370 -3.05 17.45 -14.46
C ASP A 370 -4.47 18.00 -14.33
N GLY A 371 -4.61 19.29 -13.97
CA GLY A 371 -5.90 19.97 -14.01
C GLY A 371 -6.36 20.33 -15.42
N VAL A 372 -7.65 20.58 -15.57
CA VAL A 372 -8.28 20.96 -16.84
C VAL A 372 -8.92 22.35 -16.78
N ASN A 373 -9.03 23.01 -17.94
CA ASN A 373 -9.79 24.25 -18.04
C ASN A 373 -11.29 23.96 -17.95
N LEU A 374 -11.95 24.47 -16.90
CA LEU A 374 -13.37 24.24 -16.65
C LEU A 374 -14.28 25.13 -17.49
N LEU A 375 -13.80 26.25 -18.06
CA LEU A 375 -14.66 27.21 -18.75
C LEU A 375 -15.51 26.60 -19.88
N PRO A 376 -14.99 25.74 -20.78
CA PRO A 376 -15.81 25.14 -21.84
C PRO A 376 -16.95 24.30 -21.27
N PHE A 377 -16.70 23.55 -20.20
CA PHE A 377 -17.73 22.75 -19.54
C PHE A 377 -18.79 23.62 -18.86
N LEU A 378 -18.35 24.62 -18.08
CA LEU A 378 -19.24 25.50 -17.31
C LEU A 378 -20.06 26.45 -18.20
N LEU A 379 -19.59 26.72 -19.43
CA LEU A 379 -20.30 27.50 -20.45
C LEU A 379 -21.13 26.62 -21.40
N GLY A 380 -21.24 25.31 -21.14
CA GLY A 380 -22.05 24.39 -21.94
C GLY A 380 -21.49 24.06 -23.32
N GLN A 381 -20.19 24.28 -23.55
CA GLN A 381 -19.50 24.04 -24.82
C GLN A 381 -18.98 22.59 -24.95
N THR A 382 -18.85 21.86 -23.84
CA THR A 382 -18.48 20.44 -23.79
C THR A 382 -19.29 19.70 -22.71
N THR A 383 -19.43 18.37 -22.83
CA THR A 383 -20.32 17.56 -21.98
C THR A 383 -19.63 16.79 -20.86
N THR A 384 -18.30 16.72 -20.83
CA THR A 384 -17.59 15.82 -19.89
C THR A 384 -16.24 16.38 -19.47
N PRO A 385 -15.98 16.59 -18.16
CA PRO A 385 -14.63 16.78 -17.65
C PRO A 385 -13.89 15.44 -17.46
N THR A 386 -12.57 15.49 -17.61
CA THR A 386 -11.69 14.31 -17.66
C THR A 386 -11.12 13.96 -16.28
N PHE A 387 -10.94 12.66 -16.11
CA PHE A 387 -10.50 11.83 -14.97
C PHE A 387 -9.42 12.38 -14.02
N LEU A 388 -9.60 12.09 -12.72
CA LEU A 388 -8.64 12.30 -11.63
C LEU A 388 -7.91 10.97 -11.35
N GLY A 389 -6.60 10.91 -11.56
CA GLY A 389 -5.75 9.79 -11.15
C GLY A 389 -4.70 10.26 -10.14
N LEU A 390 -4.73 9.71 -8.93
CA LEU A 390 -3.77 9.99 -7.86
C LEU A 390 -2.96 8.73 -7.56
N PRO A 391 -1.65 8.69 -7.79
CA PRO A 391 -0.75 7.92 -6.94
C PRO A 391 -0.58 8.67 -5.60
N ALA A 392 -0.50 7.96 -4.48
CA ALA A 392 -0.17 8.51 -3.17
C ALA A 392 0.91 7.64 -2.52
N ALA A 393 2.04 8.23 -2.14
CA ALA A 393 2.88 7.63 -1.12
C ALA A 393 2.45 8.18 0.26
N ASN A 394 2.33 7.25 1.21
CA ASN A 394 2.45 7.47 2.65
C ASN A 394 1.27 8.10 3.43
N ALA A 395 0.01 7.77 3.09
CA ALA A 395 -1.07 7.74 4.10
C ALA A 395 -1.24 6.30 4.64
N PRO A 396 -1.44 6.07 5.96
CA PRO A 396 -1.35 4.75 6.59
C PRO A 396 -2.47 3.77 6.24
N ALA A 397 -3.37 4.12 5.31
CA ALA A 397 -4.43 3.23 4.85
C ALA A 397 -4.67 3.23 3.33
N VAL A 398 -4.33 4.27 2.55
CA VAL A 398 -4.66 4.35 1.11
C VAL A 398 -3.50 4.94 0.32
N ARG A 399 -3.16 4.34 -0.84
CA ARG A 399 -2.01 4.66 -1.71
C ARG A 399 -2.36 5.15 -3.12
N SER A 400 -3.61 5.11 -3.57
CA SER A 400 -4.00 5.77 -4.83
C SER A 400 -5.51 5.92 -4.92
N LEU A 401 -5.99 6.90 -5.69
CA LEU A 401 -7.41 7.14 -5.93
C LEU A 401 -7.65 7.49 -7.41
N ALA A 402 -8.71 6.93 -7.97
CA ALA A 402 -9.16 7.18 -9.33
C ALA A 402 -10.67 7.47 -9.33
N LEU A 403 -11.08 8.63 -9.85
CA LEU A 403 -12.49 9.06 -9.94
C LEU A 403 -12.93 9.09 -11.40
N ASN A 404 -14.01 8.39 -11.75
CA ASN A 404 -14.64 8.54 -13.06
C ASN A 404 -15.80 9.55 -13.03
N GLY A 405 -16.13 10.11 -14.20
CA GLY A 405 -17.26 11.04 -14.36
C GLY A 405 -18.66 10.42 -14.14
N GLY A 406 -18.73 9.15 -13.73
CA GLY A 406 -19.97 8.43 -13.40
C GLY A 406 -20.22 8.27 -11.89
N GLY A 407 -19.46 8.97 -11.03
CA GLY A 407 -19.69 8.95 -9.58
C GLY A 407 -19.20 7.69 -8.88
N ARG A 408 -18.19 6.99 -9.44
CA ARG A 408 -17.51 5.87 -8.78
C ARG A 408 -16.03 6.18 -8.59
N MET A 409 -15.52 5.86 -7.42
CA MET A 409 -14.12 6.03 -7.03
C MET A 409 -13.48 4.67 -6.78
N VAL A 410 -12.29 4.45 -7.32
CA VAL A 410 -11.45 3.30 -6.97
C VAL A 410 -10.34 3.81 -6.08
N ALA A 411 -10.23 3.26 -4.88
CA ALA A 411 -9.13 3.53 -3.97
C ALA A 411 -8.27 2.28 -3.84
N LEU A 412 -6.96 2.44 -3.96
CA LEU A 412 -6.02 1.42 -3.50
C LEU A 412 -5.75 1.67 -2.02
N THR A 413 -6.22 0.79 -1.16
CA THR A 413 -6.11 0.83 0.29
C THR A 413 -4.96 -0.07 0.75
N MET A 414 -3.82 0.45 1.20
CA MET A 414 -2.84 -0.37 1.95
C MET A 414 -3.12 -0.22 3.44
N GLY A 415 -3.97 -1.07 4.01
CA GLY A 415 -4.27 -1.02 5.44
C GLY A 415 -5.15 -2.18 5.92
N THR A 416 -4.77 -2.78 7.05
CA THR A 416 -5.58 -3.74 7.80
C THR A 416 -6.76 -3.04 8.48
N PRO A 417 -7.94 -3.67 8.60
CA PRO A 417 -8.91 -3.23 9.59
C PRO A 417 -8.26 -3.43 10.96
N THR A 418 -8.06 -2.35 11.71
CA THR A 418 -7.69 -2.34 13.14
C THR A 418 -6.29 -2.91 13.50
N GLY A 419 -5.26 -2.04 13.46
CA GLY A 419 -4.23 -2.02 14.51
C GLY A 419 -3.05 -2.99 14.47
N SER A 420 -2.71 -3.63 13.34
CA SER A 420 -1.50 -4.47 13.22
C SER A 420 -0.59 -4.04 12.06
N THR A 421 0.72 -4.03 12.31
CA THR A 421 1.77 -3.60 11.36
C THR A 421 2.14 -4.71 10.36
N GLN A 422 1.81 -4.45 9.08
CA GLN A 422 2.41 -4.90 7.80
C GLN A 422 1.50 -5.70 6.82
N GLY A 423 1.23 -5.14 5.63
CA GLY A 423 1.62 -5.83 4.38
C GLY A 423 0.66 -6.03 3.20
N ALA A 424 -0.67 -5.91 3.30
CA ALA A 424 -1.57 -6.20 2.16
C ALA A 424 -2.05 -4.93 1.42
N ALA A 425 -1.89 -4.90 0.10
CA ALA A 425 -2.57 -3.96 -0.79
C ALA A 425 -4.00 -4.44 -1.04
N LEU A 426 -5.01 -3.76 -0.47
CA LEU A 426 -6.42 -4.01 -0.71
C LEU A 426 -6.94 -3.03 -1.76
N PHE A 427 -7.79 -3.48 -2.68
CA PHE A 427 -8.51 -2.56 -3.57
C PHE A 427 -9.91 -2.34 -3.01
N SER A 428 -10.22 -1.09 -2.66
CA SER A 428 -11.56 -0.70 -2.23
C SER A 428 -12.22 0.12 -3.32
N ILE A 429 -13.36 -0.34 -3.83
CA ILE A 429 -14.18 0.46 -4.76
C ILE A 429 -15.25 1.14 -3.93
N TYR A 430 -15.24 2.47 -3.97
CA TYR A 430 -16.18 3.32 -3.28
C TYR A 430 -17.21 3.87 -4.27
N ASN A 431 -18.48 3.83 -3.88
CA ASN A 431 -19.51 4.56 -4.59
C ASN A 431 -19.56 5.99 -4.03
N VAL A 432 -18.97 6.97 -4.71
CA VAL A 432 -18.97 8.38 -4.23
C VAL A 432 -20.32 9.08 -4.39
N SER A 433 -21.28 8.40 -5.01
CA SER A 433 -22.70 8.77 -4.92
C SER A 433 -23.29 8.48 -3.53
N ASP A 434 -22.63 7.63 -2.72
CA ASP A 434 -22.91 7.40 -1.29
C ASP A 434 -21.86 8.16 -0.44
N PRO A 435 -22.16 9.39 0.00
CA PRO A 435 -21.19 10.26 0.69
C PRO A 435 -20.67 9.67 2.01
N ALA A 436 -21.42 8.76 2.64
CA ALA A 436 -21.03 8.09 3.88
C ALA A 436 -20.18 6.83 3.62
N ASN A 437 -20.14 6.35 2.37
CA ASN A 437 -19.44 5.12 1.96
C ASN A 437 -19.82 3.92 2.84
N LEU A 438 -21.13 3.69 3.06
CA LEU A 438 -21.64 2.65 3.95
C LEU A 438 -21.67 1.27 3.28
N ASN A 439 -21.80 1.23 1.95
CA ASN A 439 -21.80 0.00 1.16
C ASN A 439 -20.45 -0.21 0.45
N VAL A 440 -19.41 -0.50 1.23
CA VAL A 440 -18.07 -0.75 0.70
C VAL A 440 -18.04 -2.11 0.02
N PHE A 441 -17.76 -2.14 -1.29
CA PHE A 441 -17.38 -3.38 -1.97
C PHE A 441 -15.85 -3.53 -1.84
N GLN A 442 -15.41 -4.39 -0.92
CA GLN A 442 -14.00 -4.71 -0.74
C GLN A 442 -13.64 -5.92 -1.58
N PHE A 443 -12.65 -5.76 -2.46
CA PHE A 443 -12.10 -6.85 -3.25
C PHE A 443 -10.60 -6.96 -2.99
N SER A 444 -10.15 -8.11 -2.52
CA SER A 444 -8.73 -8.36 -2.22
C SER A 444 -8.08 -9.03 -3.42
N LEU A 445 -7.19 -8.32 -4.12
CA LEU A 445 -6.25 -8.92 -5.05
C LEU A 445 -4.94 -9.21 -4.31
N PRO A 446 -4.48 -10.46 -4.24
CA PRO A 446 -3.14 -10.75 -3.75
C PRO A 446 -2.12 -10.32 -4.81
N THR A 447 -1.53 -9.13 -4.70
CA THR A 447 -0.47 -8.71 -5.63
C THR A 447 0.89 -9.17 -5.11
N LEU A 448 1.56 -9.97 -5.92
CA LEU A 448 2.98 -10.31 -5.83
C LEU A 448 3.77 -9.14 -6.45
N TRP A 449 4.93 -8.77 -5.91
CA TRP A 449 5.65 -7.49 -6.11
C TRP A 449 6.17 -7.16 -7.55
N ARG A 450 5.50 -7.58 -8.63
CA ARG A 450 5.64 -6.99 -9.97
C ARG A 450 4.27 -6.72 -10.56
N ALA A 451 3.98 -5.47 -10.87
CA ALA A 451 2.74 -5.10 -11.51
C ALA A 451 2.77 -5.46 -13.00
N ARG A 452 2.22 -6.64 -13.34
CA ARG A 452 1.84 -7.02 -14.71
C ARG A 452 0.53 -7.80 -14.77
N ASP A 453 -0.31 -7.71 -13.75
CA ASP A 453 -1.61 -8.38 -13.75
C ASP A 453 -2.75 -7.44 -14.08
N VAL A 454 -3.63 -7.92 -14.96
CA VAL A 454 -4.87 -7.26 -15.39
C VAL A 454 -6.02 -7.89 -14.62
N ALA A 455 -6.56 -7.20 -13.61
CA ALA A 455 -7.82 -7.63 -13.00
C ALA A 455 -8.99 -7.10 -13.84
N THR A 456 -9.82 -7.99 -14.40
CA THR A 456 -11.05 -7.61 -15.11
C THR A 456 -12.31 -7.91 -14.30
N LEU A 457 -13.15 -6.90 -14.06
CA LEU A 457 -14.49 -7.07 -13.48
C LEU A 457 -15.43 -6.03 -14.10
N ASN A 458 -16.57 -6.44 -14.68
CA ASN A 458 -17.52 -5.52 -15.34
C ASN A 458 -16.86 -4.58 -16.37
N GLY A 459 -15.86 -5.10 -17.11
CA GLY A 459 -15.00 -4.37 -18.06
C GLY A 459 -14.30 -3.14 -17.50
N PHE A 460 -13.76 -3.28 -16.29
CA PHE A 460 -12.62 -2.50 -15.81
C PHE A 460 -11.41 -3.42 -15.79
N GLY A 461 -10.37 -3.11 -16.56
CA GLY A 461 -9.02 -3.61 -16.36
C GLY A 461 -8.23 -2.65 -15.48
N LEU A 462 -7.39 -3.15 -14.59
CA LEU A 462 -6.41 -2.34 -13.86
C LEU A 462 -5.03 -2.84 -14.24
N VAL A 463 -4.14 -1.94 -14.67
CA VAL A 463 -2.71 -2.21 -14.84
C VAL A 463 -1.95 -1.23 -13.98
N ALA A 464 -1.27 -1.74 -12.98
CA ALA A 464 -0.21 -1.00 -12.35
C ALA A 464 1.03 -1.10 -13.26
N ASP A 465 1.60 0.04 -13.62
CA ASP A 465 2.87 0.19 -14.32
C ASP A 465 3.84 0.85 -13.34
N ASP A 466 5.00 0.23 -13.15
CA ASP A 466 6.12 0.60 -12.29
C ASP A 466 6.60 2.06 -12.47
N LEU A 467 6.20 2.76 -13.55
CA LEU A 467 6.57 4.14 -13.87
C LEU A 467 5.41 5.15 -13.83
N ALA A 468 4.14 4.72 -13.87
CA ALA A 468 2.98 5.62 -14.08
C ALA A 468 1.88 5.54 -13.00
N GLY A 469 1.94 4.58 -12.08
CA GLY A 469 0.89 4.34 -11.09
C GLY A 469 -0.26 3.46 -11.62
N LEU A 470 -1.38 3.42 -10.88
CA LEU A 470 -2.55 2.60 -11.22
C LEU A 470 -3.25 3.15 -12.48
N THR A 471 -3.21 2.40 -13.58
CA THR A 471 -3.90 2.71 -14.84
C THR A 471 -5.15 1.85 -14.97
N VAL A 472 -6.31 2.43 -15.28
CA VAL A 472 -7.49 1.66 -15.67
C VAL A 472 -7.34 1.30 -17.16
N LEU A 473 -7.11 0.04 -17.49
CA LEU A 473 -7.17 -0.46 -18.87
C LEU A 473 -8.57 -0.97 -19.21
N ASN A 474 -8.93 -0.93 -20.48
CA ASN A 474 -10.08 -1.67 -21.04
C ASN A 474 -11.48 -1.26 -20.56
N PHE A 475 -11.84 0.01 -20.75
CA PHE A 475 -13.23 0.34 -21.09
C PHE A 475 -13.36 0.16 -22.61
N ALA A 476 -13.89 -0.98 -23.07
CA ALA A 476 -14.31 -1.07 -24.46
C ALA A 476 -15.35 0.03 -24.68
N GLY A 477 -15.12 0.87 -25.70
CA GLY A 477 -16.00 2.00 -26.01
C GLY A 477 -17.41 1.55 -26.35
N ALA A 478 -18.29 2.51 -26.66
CA ALA A 478 -19.58 2.17 -27.25
C ALA A 478 -19.36 1.28 -28.48
N ASP A 479 -20.16 0.22 -28.63
CA ASP A 479 -20.15 -0.62 -29.84
C ASP A 479 -20.68 0.19 -31.02
N LEU A 480 -19.78 0.97 -31.64
CA LEU A 480 -20.12 1.83 -32.77
C LEU A 480 -20.36 1.02 -34.05
N ASN A 481 -19.93 -0.25 -34.09
CA ASN A 481 -19.95 -1.10 -35.28
C ASN A 481 -21.01 -2.20 -35.24
N ARG A 482 -21.72 -2.40 -34.12
CA ARG A 482 -22.73 -3.45 -33.91
C ARG A 482 -22.19 -4.85 -34.15
N GLN A 483 -20.97 -5.13 -33.68
CA GLN A 483 -20.38 -6.47 -33.83
C GLN A 483 -20.93 -7.42 -32.77
N ALA A 484 -21.18 -8.67 -33.16
CA ALA A 484 -21.67 -9.69 -32.24
C ALA A 484 -20.50 -10.50 -31.66
N PRO A 485 -20.64 -11.06 -30.44
CA PRO A 485 -19.60 -11.87 -29.83
C PRO A 485 -19.18 -13.09 -30.68
N ALA A 486 -17.93 -13.54 -30.59
CA ALA A 486 -17.46 -14.80 -31.16
C ALA A 486 -17.41 -15.90 -30.09
N ILE A 487 -17.88 -17.11 -30.41
CA ILE A 487 -17.93 -18.26 -29.49
C ILE A 487 -17.13 -19.42 -30.09
N THR A 488 -16.20 -19.97 -29.30
CA THR A 488 -15.37 -21.13 -29.63
C THR A 488 -15.43 -22.18 -28.51
N PHE A 489 -15.10 -23.43 -28.84
CA PHE A 489 -15.18 -24.58 -27.93
C PHE A 489 -13.80 -25.16 -27.66
N ASP A 490 -13.54 -25.55 -26.42
CA ASP A 490 -12.39 -26.35 -26.02
C ASP A 490 -12.91 -27.74 -25.59
N PRO A 491 -12.75 -28.81 -26.40
CA PRO A 491 -13.39 -30.09 -26.16
C PRO A 491 -12.59 -30.91 -25.13
N ALA A 492 -12.67 -30.52 -23.86
CA ALA A 492 -12.26 -31.36 -22.73
C ALA A 492 -13.44 -32.20 -22.20
N VAL A 493 -14.25 -32.76 -23.11
CA VAL A 493 -15.35 -33.68 -22.74
C VAL A 493 -14.78 -35.09 -22.68
N LEU A 494 -15.02 -35.81 -21.58
CA LEU A 494 -14.57 -37.18 -21.40
C LEU A 494 -15.21 -38.08 -22.45
N ASP A 495 -14.40 -38.56 -23.41
CA ASP A 495 -14.80 -39.58 -24.38
C ASP A 495 -14.45 -40.96 -23.81
N LEU A 496 -15.47 -41.77 -23.58
CA LEU A 496 -15.31 -43.09 -22.95
C LEU A 496 -14.57 -44.09 -23.83
N ASP A 497 -14.64 -43.93 -25.15
CA ASP A 497 -13.89 -44.73 -26.10
C ASP A 497 -13.40 -43.85 -27.27
N PRO A 498 -12.23 -43.20 -27.09
CA PRO A 498 -11.63 -42.35 -28.13
C PRO A 498 -11.29 -43.08 -29.43
N ALA A 499 -11.35 -44.42 -29.45
CA ALA A 499 -11.11 -45.21 -30.66
C ALA A 499 -12.36 -45.31 -31.56
N THR A 500 -13.54 -44.95 -31.07
CA THR A 500 -14.79 -44.94 -31.84
C THR A 500 -15.09 -43.51 -32.32
N ALA A 501 -15.64 -43.37 -33.54
CA ALA A 501 -15.92 -42.06 -34.11
C ALA A 501 -17.13 -41.39 -33.42
N GLY A 502 -16.89 -40.27 -32.73
CA GLY A 502 -17.90 -39.53 -31.96
C GLY A 502 -17.32 -39.08 -30.63
N ILE A 503 -18.12 -38.44 -29.76
CA ILE A 503 -17.77 -38.22 -28.35
C ILE A 503 -18.77 -39.01 -27.52
N GLN A 504 -18.32 -40.04 -26.81
CA GLN A 504 -19.19 -40.93 -26.04
C GLN A 504 -19.17 -40.57 -24.57
N VAL A 505 -20.37 -40.37 -24.01
CA VAL A 505 -20.57 -39.97 -22.62
C VAL A 505 -21.55 -40.92 -21.95
N ARG A 506 -21.33 -41.24 -20.66
CA ARG A 506 -22.19 -42.19 -19.96
C ARG A 506 -23.51 -41.52 -19.57
N GLU A 507 -24.62 -42.20 -19.78
CA GLU A 507 -25.93 -41.74 -19.30
C GLU A 507 -25.90 -41.44 -17.79
N GLY A 508 -26.69 -40.47 -17.33
CA GLY A 508 -26.72 -40.06 -15.91
C GLY A 508 -25.51 -39.26 -15.41
N SER A 509 -24.41 -39.18 -16.19
CA SER A 509 -23.21 -38.41 -15.82
C SER A 509 -23.45 -36.91 -15.89
N THR A 510 -22.72 -36.13 -15.08
CA THR A 510 -22.76 -34.65 -15.13
C THR A 510 -21.54 -34.13 -15.87
N LEU A 511 -21.77 -33.41 -16.97
CA LEU A 511 -20.75 -32.75 -17.76
C LEU A 511 -20.50 -31.34 -17.23
N GLU A 512 -19.23 -30.95 -17.11
CA GLU A 512 -18.81 -29.58 -16.85
C GLU A 512 -18.25 -28.99 -18.16
N ILE A 513 -18.90 -27.95 -18.68
CA ILE A 513 -18.66 -27.45 -20.04
C ILE A 513 -18.47 -25.93 -19.98
N ALA A 514 -17.38 -25.43 -20.56
CA ALA A 514 -17.02 -24.01 -20.57
C ALA A 514 -16.80 -23.51 -22.01
N PRO A 515 -17.61 -22.55 -22.52
CA PRO A 515 -17.35 -21.92 -23.81
C PRO A 515 -16.25 -20.85 -23.71
N ARG A 516 -15.48 -20.69 -24.78
CA ARG A 516 -14.60 -19.53 -24.95
C ARG A 516 -15.34 -18.45 -25.74
N VAL A 517 -15.62 -17.32 -25.11
CA VAL A 517 -16.31 -16.18 -25.75
C VAL A 517 -15.35 -15.01 -25.88
N GLN A 518 -15.28 -14.41 -27.07
CA GLN A 518 -14.52 -13.20 -27.39
C GLN A 518 -15.51 -12.13 -27.87
N ASP A 519 -15.32 -10.87 -27.49
CA ASP A 519 -16.23 -9.79 -27.82
C ASP A 519 -15.46 -8.47 -27.90
N ASP A 520 -15.91 -7.53 -28.73
CA ASP A 520 -15.32 -6.19 -28.86
C ASP A 520 -15.93 -5.18 -27.88
N VAL A 521 -17.01 -5.55 -27.18
CA VAL A 521 -17.59 -4.85 -26.02
C VAL A 521 -17.85 -5.77 -24.82
N GLN A 522 -18.50 -5.26 -23.76
CA GLN A 522 -18.80 -6.06 -22.58
C GLN A 522 -19.96 -7.04 -22.80
N LEU A 523 -19.71 -8.32 -22.55
CA LEU A 523 -20.73 -9.39 -22.49
C LEU A 523 -21.78 -9.12 -21.39
N ASP A 524 -23.07 -9.32 -21.70
CA ASP A 524 -24.18 -9.31 -20.74
C ASP A 524 -24.45 -10.70 -20.16
N ARG A 525 -24.55 -11.72 -21.03
CA ARG A 525 -24.84 -13.10 -20.62
C ARG A 525 -24.43 -14.14 -21.67
N VAL A 526 -24.26 -15.38 -21.21
CA VAL A 526 -24.07 -16.57 -22.04
C VAL A 526 -25.11 -17.61 -21.65
N GLU A 527 -25.61 -18.34 -22.63
CA GLU A 527 -26.73 -19.28 -22.52
C GLU A 527 -26.32 -20.64 -23.11
N LEU A 528 -26.64 -21.74 -22.42
CA LEU A 528 -26.44 -23.12 -22.89
C LEU A 528 -27.75 -23.66 -23.48
N LEU A 529 -27.67 -24.20 -24.69
CA LEU A 529 -28.75 -24.89 -25.38
C LEU A 529 -28.43 -26.38 -25.57
N VAL A 530 -29.42 -27.24 -25.36
CA VAL A 530 -29.35 -28.68 -25.62
C VAL A 530 -30.45 -29.00 -26.63
N ASP A 531 -30.08 -29.56 -27.78
CA ASP A 531 -30.98 -29.83 -28.92
C ASP A 531 -31.82 -28.61 -29.35
N GLY A 532 -31.26 -27.41 -29.15
CA GLY A 532 -31.91 -26.13 -29.47
C GLY A 532 -32.77 -25.54 -28.35
N GLU A 533 -32.98 -26.24 -27.24
CA GLU A 533 -33.72 -25.74 -26.08
C GLU A 533 -32.79 -25.10 -25.04
N LEU A 534 -33.18 -23.95 -24.49
CA LEU A 534 -32.41 -23.25 -23.46
C LEU A 534 -32.46 -24.02 -22.13
N VAL A 535 -31.30 -24.47 -21.64
CA VAL A 535 -31.18 -25.22 -20.38
C VAL A 535 -30.42 -24.47 -19.29
N GLY A 536 -29.74 -23.36 -19.60
CA GLY A 536 -29.03 -22.56 -18.59
C GLY A 536 -28.59 -21.18 -19.06
N THR A 537 -28.41 -20.25 -18.12
CA THR A 537 -27.91 -18.88 -18.37
C THR A 537 -26.88 -18.48 -17.30
N GLN A 538 -25.77 -17.86 -17.73
CA GLN A 538 -24.70 -17.37 -16.87
C GLN A 538 -24.37 -15.91 -17.19
N ARG A 539 -24.10 -15.11 -16.15
CA ARG A 539 -23.77 -13.67 -16.25
C ARG A 539 -22.42 -13.31 -15.63
N VAL A 540 -21.73 -14.30 -15.07
CA VAL A 540 -20.44 -14.16 -14.37
C VAL A 540 -19.37 -14.86 -15.20
N TYR A 541 -18.20 -14.22 -15.36
CA TYR A 541 -17.10 -14.70 -16.19
C TYR A 541 -15.90 -15.10 -15.32
N PRO A 542 -15.15 -16.19 -15.63
CA PRO A 542 -15.32 -17.12 -16.76
C PRO A 542 -16.59 -17.97 -16.65
N VAL A 543 -17.18 -18.32 -17.80
CA VAL A 543 -18.46 -19.02 -17.87
C VAL A 543 -18.24 -20.55 -17.87
N THR A 544 -18.86 -21.23 -16.90
CA THR A 544 -18.89 -22.70 -16.83
C THR A 544 -20.33 -23.17 -16.54
N PHE A 545 -20.75 -24.23 -17.23
CA PHE A 545 -22.05 -24.89 -17.03
C PHE A 545 -21.87 -26.32 -16.52
N LYS A 546 -22.79 -26.77 -15.66
CA LYS A 546 -22.91 -28.17 -15.25
C LYS A 546 -24.25 -28.72 -15.78
N TYR A 547 -24.21 -29.80 -16.54
CA TYR A 547 -25.39 -30.41 -17.14
C TYR A 547 -25.40 -31.92 -16.92
N THR A 548 -26.46 -32.45 -16.29
CA THR A 548 -26.63 -33.89 -16.07
C THR A 548 -27.32 -34.54 -17.26
N LEU A 549 -26.68 -35.55 -17.83
CA LEU A 549 -27.19 -36.28 -18.99
C LEU A 549 -28.39 -37.16 -18.60
N PRO A 550 -29.45 -37.20 -19.43
CA PRO A 550 -30.61 -38.05 -19.19
C PRO A 550 -30.26 -39.54 -19.35
N GLY A 551 -31.13 -40.43 -18.86
CA GLY A 551 -31.09 -41.86 -19.19
C GLY A 551 -31.50 -42.11 -20.65
N LEU A 552 -30.99 -43.19 -21.26
CA LEU A 552 -31.22 -43.55 -22.67
C LEU A 552 -32.70 -43.64 -23.05
N ALA A 553 -33.55 -44.14 -22.14
CA ALA A 553 -35.00 -44.23 -22.37
C ALA A 553 -35.71 -42.87 -22.35
N ALA A 554 -35.21 -41.91 -21.56
CA ALA A 554 -35.75 -40.55 -21.51
C ALA A 554 -35.27 -39.71 -22.71
N ALA A 555 -34.00 -39.88 -23.10
CA ALA A 555 -33.41 -39.21 -24.25
C ALA A 555 -34.11 -39.57 -25.57
N ALA A 556 -34.52 -40.84 -25.74
CA ALA A 556 -35.25 -41.30 -26.92
C ALA A 556 -36.66 -40.68 -27.07
N ASN A 557 -37.29 -40.24 -25.97
CA ASN A 557 -38.63 -39.64 -25.98
C ASN A 557 -38.61 -38.11 -26.17
N ALA A 558 -37.45 -37.46 -26.05
CA ALA A 558 -37.29 -36.00 -26.10
C ALA A 558 -36.98 -35.43 -27.50
N GLY A 559 -37.15 -36.22 -28.56
CA GLY A 559 -36.99 -35.76 -29.95
C GLY A 559 -35.57 -35.85 -30.52
N ALA A 560 -34.63 -36.49 -29.82
CA ALA A 560 -33.28 -36.75 -30.32
C ALA A 560 -33.30 -37.63 -31.58
N THR A 561 -32.48 -37.29 -32.58
CA THR A 561 -32.35 -38.07 -33.83
C THR A 561 -31.76 -39.45 -33.55
N VAL A 562 -32.57 -40.50 -33.72
CA VAL A 562 -32.15 -41.90 -33.58
C VAL A 562 -31.36 -42.31 -34.83
N ALA A 563 -30.08 -42.62 -34.66
CA ALA A 563 -29.26 -43.20 -35.74
C ALA A 563 -29.74 -44.63 -36.10
N PRO A 564 -29.59 -45.09 -37.36
CA PRO A 564 -30.07 -46.40 -37.79
C PRO A 564 -29.42 -47.56 -37.00
N GLN A 565 -30.23 -48.54 -36.60
CA GLN A 565 -29.81 -49.67 -35.77
C GLN A 565 -28.67 -50.51 -36.38
N GLY A 566 -27.66 -50.87 -35.57
CA GLY A 566 -26.70 -51.93 -35.92
C GLY A 566 -25.34 -51.94 -35.20
N VAL A 567 -24.98 -50.89 -34.46
CA VAL A 567 -23.74 -50.80 -33.66
C VAL A 567 -24.11 -50.10 -32.35
N GLY A 568 -23.56 -50.52 -31.21
CA GLY A 568 -23.68 -49.95 -29.84
C GLY A 568 -24.80 -48.94 -29.56
N ILE A 569 -25.74 -49.29 -28.67
CA ILE A 569 -26.91 -48.46 -28.32
C ILE A 569 -26.48 -47.11 -27.74
N GLY A 570 -26.69 -46.03 -28.50
CA GLY A 570 -26.59 -44.65 -28.00
C GLY A 570 -27.56 -43.67 -28.66
N VAL A 571 -27.92 -42.61 -27.93
CA VAL A 571 -28.76 -41.50 -28.40
C VAL A 571 -27.88 -40.29 -28.64
N ALA A 572 -27.96 -39.69 -29.83
CA ALA A 572 -27.18 -38.50 -30.19
C ALA A 572 -27.87 -37.21 -29.71
N MET A 573 -27.11 -36.29 -29.11
CA MET A 573 -27.61 -34.99 -28.63
C MET A 573 -26.63 -33.86 -28.92
N ALA A 574 -27.14 -32.66 -29.21
CA ALA A 574 -26.36 -31.49 -29.62
C ALA A 574 -26.30 -30.42 -28.52
N LEU A 575 -25.10 -29.98 -28.16
CA LEU A 575 -24.86 -28.88 -27.22
C LEU A 575 -24.43 -27.61 -27.97
N GLN A 576 -25.02 -26.47 -27.64
CA GLN A 576 -24.72 -25.19 -28.31
C GLN A 576 -24.74 -24.04 -27.29
N PHE A 577 -23.96 -22.97 -27.53
CA PHE A 577 -23.98 -21.77 -26.68
C PHE A 577 -24.42 -20.54 -27.46
N ARG A 578 -25.15 -19.64 -26.78
CA ARG A 578 -25.49 -18.30 -27.26
C ARG A 578 -24.89 -17.24 -26.34
N ALA A 579 -24.19 -16.25 -26.87
CA ALA A 579 -23.64 -15.13 -26.11
C ALA A 579 -24.32 -13.83 -26.53
N VAL A 580 -24.58 -12.94 -25.57
CA VAL A 580 -25.23 -11.64 -25.77
C VAL A 580 -24.43 -10.56 -25.07
N ASP A 581 -24.16 -9.45 -25.76
CA ASP A 581 -23.46 -8.30 -25.21
C ASP A 581 -24.41 -7.26 -24.56
N ARG A 582 -23.86 -6.23 -23.91
CA ARG A 582 -24.63 -5.16 -23.27
C ARG A 582 -25.30 -4.19 -24.25
N SER A 583 -24.85 -4.15 -25.49
CA SER A 583 -25.49 -3.40 -26.59
C SER A 583 -26.68 -4.16 -27.17
N GLY A 584 -26.82 -5.44 -26.83
CA GLY A 584 -27.89 -6.34 -27.25
C GLY A 584 -27.55 -7.20 -28.47
N ASN A 585 -26.33 -7.17 -29.01
CA ASN A 585 -25.97 -8.07 -30.11
C ASN A 585 -25.74 -9.49 -29.55
N ALA A 586 -26.06 -10.49 -30.37
CA ALA A 586 -26.00 -11.89 -29.96
C ALA A 586 -25.40 -12.78 -31.06
N ALA A 587 -24.67 -13.81 -30.64
CA ALA A 587 -24.12 -14.83 -31.53
C ALA A 587 -24.35 -16.23 -30.99
N LEU A 588 -24.42 -17.20 -31.89
CA LEU A 588 -24.64 -18.61 -31.61
C LEU A 588 -23.42 -19.40 -32.06
N GLY A 589 -22.86 -20.24 -31.18
CA GLY A 589 -21.72 -21.10 -31.49
C GLY A 589 -22.10 -22.30 -32.35
N ASN A 590 -21.12 -23.05 -32.86
CA ASN A 590 -21.39 -24.31 -33.55
C ASN A 590 -21.87 -25.40 -32.56
N PRO A 591 -22.80 -26.29 -32.95
CA PRO A 591 -23.24 -27.38 -32.07
C PRO A 591 -22.16 -28.46 -31.92
N LEU A 592 -22.03 -29.02 -30.71
CA LEU A 592 -21.21 -30.18 -30.37
C LEU A 592 -22.12 -31.40 -30.19
N THR A 593 -21.94 -32.45 -30.99
CA THR A 593 -22.75 -33.68 -30.90
C THR A 593 -22.10 -34.70 -29.97
N LEU A 594 -22.87 -35.22 -29.01
CA LEU A 594 -22.48 -36.26 -28.06
C LEU A 594 -23.32 -37.52 -28.26
N GLU A 595 -22.77 -38.70 -27.96
CA GLU A 595 -23.45 -40.00 -27.96
C GLU A 595 -23.54 -40.57 -26.53
N LEU A 596 -24.75 -40.88 -26.06
CA LEU A 596 -24.95 -41.46 -24.72
C LEU A 596 -24.78 -42.98 -24.69
N VAL A 597 -24.12 -43.54 -23.66
CA VAL A 597 -23.95 -45.01 -23.46
C VAL A 597 -24.40 -45.47 -22.07
N ARG A 598 -24.74 -46.77 -21.90
CA ARG A 598 -25.40 -47.36 -20.72
C ARG A 598 -24.48 -47.56 -19.48
N ASP A 599 -25.01 -47.42 -18.25
CA ASP A 599 -24.33 -47.80 -16.99
C ASP A 599 -24.86 -49.14 -16.37
N PRO A 600 -24.01 -50.17 -16.17
CA PRO A 600 -24.42 -51.44 -15.56
C PRO A 600 -24.08 -51.63 -14.07
N GLN A 601 -23.44 -50.68 -13.37
CA GLN A 601 -22.96 -50.89 -11.99
C GLN A 601 -23.97 -50.42 -10.93
N PRO A 602 -24.27 -51.21 -9.88
CA PRO A 602 -25.05 -50.73 -8.75
C PRO A 602 -24.27 -49.79 -7.82
N PRO A 603 -24.95 -48.87 -7.10
CA PRO A 603 -24.29 -47.97 -6.15
C PRO A 603 -23.77 -48.76 -4.95
N THR A 604 -22.58 -48.41 -4.47
CA THR A 604 -21.94 -48.99 -3.27
C THR A 604 -21.77 -47.95 -2.19
N LEU A 605 -21.92 -48.31 -0.92
CA LEU A 605 -21.77 -47.36 0.19
C LEU A 605 -20.28 -47.04 0.41
N VAL A 606 -19.93 -45.76 0.38
CA VAL A 606 -18.56 -45.25 0.53
C VAL A 606 -18.32 -44.77 1.96
N THR A 607 -19.23 -43.97 2.53
CA THR A 607 -19.12 -43.47 3.91
C THR A 607 -20.48 -43.34 4.58
N SER A 608 -20.49 -43.34 5.93
CA SER A 608 -21.68 -43.09 6.74
C SER A 608 -21.40 -42.13 7.89
N LEU A 609 -22.42 -41.37 8.28
CA LEU A 609 -22.47 -40.51 9.46
C LEU A 609 -23.74 -40.84 10.27
N PRO A 610 -23.61 -41.26 11.54
CA PRO A 610 -22.39 -41.66 12.23
C PRO A 610 -21.66 -42.82 11.56
N ALA A 611 -20.34 -42.80 11.66
CA ALA A 611 -19.49 -43.90 11.21
C ALA A 611 -19.70 -45.14 12.10
N GLN A 612 -19.30 -46.31 11.61
CA GLN A 612 -19.33 -47.55 12.40
C GLN A 612 -18.55 -47.41 13.72
N ASN A 613 -19.21 -47.74 14.83
CA ASN A 613 -18.79 -47.55 16.21
C ASN A 613 -18.48 -46.10 16.61
N GLY A 614 -18.91 -45.12 15.82
CA GLY A 614 -18.72 -43.69 16.06
C GLY A 614 -19.75 -43.09 17.01
N ALA A 615 -19.68 -41.76 17.19
CA ALA A 615 -20.68 -40.99 17.91
C ALA A 615 -21.42 -40.01 16.97
N ALA A 616 -22.71 -39.77 17.21
CA ALA A 616 -23.54 -38.76 16.52
C ALA A 616 -24.36 -37.93 17.50
N PHE A 617 -24.81 -36.76 17.07
CA PHE A 617 -25.59 -35.82 17.89
C PHE A 617 -27.09 -36.08 17.79
N VAL A 618 -27.84 -35.75 18.85
CA VAL A 618 -29.30 -35.84 18.85
C VAL A 618 -29.90 -34.81 17.89
N GLY A 619 -30.65 -35.26 16.90
CA GLY A 619 -31.40 -34.40 15.97
C GLY A 619 -30.76 -34.18 14.60
N GLU A 620 -29.58 -34.75 14.33
CA GLU A 620 -28.97 -34.73 12.99
C GLU A 620 -29.53 -35.84 12.07
N PRO A 621 -29.60 -35.62 10.75
CA PRO A 621 -29.88 -36.70 9.82
C PRO A 621 -28.70 -37.68 9.76
N PHE A 622 -29.03 -38.96 9.66
CA PHE A 622 -28.06 -40.03 9.38
C PHE A 622 -27.73 -39.96 7.89
N VAL A 623 -26.47 -39.70 7.55
CA VAL A 623 -26.03 -39.45 6.17
C VAL A 623 -25.26 -40.65 5.63
N PHE A 624 -25.59 -41.07 4.42
CA PHE A 624 -24.95 -42.17 3.71
C PHE A 624 -24.50 -41.68 2.33
N GLU A 625 -23.20 -41.78 2.04
CA GLU A 625 -22.63 -41.42 0.74
C GLU A 625 -22.34 -42.67 -0.08
N PHE A 626 -22.80 -42.69 -1.33
CA PHE A 626 -22.64 -43.79 -2.27
C PHE A 626 -21.56 -43.50 -3.34
N SER A 627 -21.13 -44.54 -4.06
CA SER A 627 -20.05 -44.46 -5.06
C SER A 627 -20.39 -43.62 -6.28
N GLU A 628 -21.68 -43.31 -6.46
CA GLU A 628 -22.23 -42.56 -7.57
C GLU A 628 -23.55 -41.90 -7.16
N ALA A 629 -24.06 -41.03 -8.03
CA ALA A 629 -25.29 -40.31 -7.76
C ALA A 629 -26.50 -41.25 -7.75
N VAL A 630 -27.32 -41.16 -6.71
CA VAL A 630 -28.50 -41.99 -6.51
C VAL A 630 -29.77 -41.32 -7.03
N ASP A 631 -30.78 -42.14 -7.35
CA ASP A 631 -32.10 -41.65 -7.73
C ASP A 631 -32.70 -40.82 -6.59
N SER A 632 -33.39 -39.75 -6.95
CA SER A 632 -34.07 -38.84 -6.02
C SER A 632 -35.29 -39.44 -5.32
N THR A 633 -35.70 -40.67 -5.67
CA THR A 633 -36.83 -41.37 -5.04
C THR A 633 -36.56 -41.61 -3.55
N PRO A 634 -37.43 -41.13 -2.63
CA PRO A 634 -37.24 -41.31 -1.18
C PRO A 634 -37.14 -42.78 -0.77
N VAL A 635 -36.27 -43.08 0.20
CA VAL A 635 -36.07 -44.43 0.74
C VAL A 635 -37.32 -44.92 1.46
N GLU A 636 -37.75 -46.15 1.14
CA GLU A 636 -38.90 -46.80 1.78
C GLU A 636 -38.62 -47.10 3.25
N ALA A 637 -39.50 -46.63 4.15
CA ALA A 637 -39.33 -46.78 5.60
C ALA A 637 -39.24 -48.24 6.07
N SER A 638 -39.87 -49.19 5.36
CA SER A 638 -39.82 -50.62 5.70
C SER A 638 -38.46 -51.28 5.44
N LYS A 639 -37.53 -50.59 4.75
CA LYS A 639 -36.19 -51.08 4.43
C LYS A 639 -35.10 -50.44 5.32
N VAL A 640 -35.50 -49.69 6.35
CA VAL A 640 -34.60 -48.99 7.29
C VAL A 640 -35.00 -49.33 8.71
N HIS A 641 -34.08 -49.90 9.49
CA HIS A 641 -34.32 -50.28 10.89
C HIS A 641 -33.33 -49.60 11.82
N LEU A 642 -33.80 -48.79 12.77
CA LEU A 642 -32.99 -48.17 13.82
C LEU A 642 -33.39 -48.74 15.19
N LEU A 643 -32.46 -49.42 15.87
CA LEU A 643 -32.66 -50.02 17.18
C LEU A 643 -31.88 -49.24 18.25
N ASN A 644 -32.54 -48.87 19.35
CA ASN A 644 -31.90 -48.45 20.59
C ASN A 644 -31.55 -49.70 21.40
N LEU A 645 -30.26 -49.88 21.70
CA LEU A 645 -29.70 -51.10 22.33
C LEU A 645 -29.77 -51.11 23.86
N GLY A 646 -30.59 -50.23 24.45
CA GLY A 646 -30.87 -50.25 25.88
C GLY A 646 -29.64 -50.11 26.79
N ALA A 647 -29.76 -50.66 28.01
CA ALA A 647 -28.74 -50.59 29.03
C ALA A 647 -27.66 -51.67 28.88
N ASP A 648 -28.01 -52.81 28.27
CA ASP A 648 -27.05 -53.90 28.03
C ASP A 648 -26.10 -53.63 26.84
N ALA A 649 -26.45 -52.64 26.01
CA ALA A 649 -25.65 -52.17 24.89
C ALA A 649 -25.36 -53.25 23.82
N ALA A 650 -26.22 -54.27 23.72
CA ALA A 650 -26.05 -55.40 22.82
C ALA A 650 -27.35 -55.74 22.05
N PRO A 651 -27.28 -55.97 20.72
CA PRO A 651 -28.48 -56.28 19.94
C PRO A 651 -29.06 -57.65 20.29
N GLY A 652 -30.39 -57.73 20.33
CA GLY A 652 -31.16 -58.92 20.71
C GLY A 652 -31.51 -58.99 22.20
N GLY A 653 -31.26 -57.90 22.95
CA GLY A 653 -31.63 -57.75 24.36
C GLY A 653 -33.13 -57.54 24.56
N GLY A 654 -33.64 -57.81 25.77
CA GLY A 654 -35.06 -57.62 26.10
C GLY A 654 -35.47 -56.15 26.27
N ASP A 655 -34.50 -55.24 26.28
CA ASP A 655 -34.62 -53.79 26.42
C ASP A 655 -34.41 -53.03 25.10
N ASP A 656 -34.21 -53.74 23.99
CA ASP A 656 -34.11 -53.14 22.65
C ASP A 656 -35.43 -52.51 22.22
N SER A 657 -35.36 -51.32 21.62
CA SER A 657 -36.55 -50.64 21.07
C SER A 657 -36.30 -50.07 19.68
N GLU A 658 -37.25 -50.31 18.77
CA GLU A 658 -37.18 -49.85 17.38
C GLU A 658 -37.70 -48.41 17.24
N VAL A 659 -36.99 -47.62 16.43
CA VAL A 659 -37.29 -46.22 16.14
C VAL A 659 -37.64 -46.08 14.66
N ALA A 660 -38.85 -45.58 14.39
CA ALA A 660 -39.35 -45.42 13.03
C ALA A 660 -38.67 -44.25 12.28
N LEU A 661 -38.37 -44.47 11.00
CA LEU A 661 -37.94 -43.42 10.08
C LEU A 661 -39.03 -42.35 9.92
N THR A 662 -38.65 -41.08 10.07
CA THR A 662 -39.57 -39.93 9.92
C THR A 662 -39.56 -39.36 8.52
N SER A 663 -38.38 -39.20 7.91
CA SER A 663 -38.24 -38.73 6.53
C SER A 663 -36.92 -39.18 5.92
N SER A 664 -36.86 -39.21 4.60
CA SER A 664 -35.62 -39.39 3.84
C SER A 664 -35.50 -38.30 2.77
N SER A 665 -34.28 -37.84 2.51
CA SER A 665 -33.98 -36.89 1.44
C SER A 665 -32.68 -37.28 0.75
N ILE A 666 -32.61 -37.07 -0.56
CA ILE A 666 -31.49 -37.51 -1.39
C ILE A 666 -30.89 -36.32 -2.14
N HIS A 667 -29.57 -36.16 -2.07
CA HIS A 667 -28.83 -35.09 -2.72
C HIS A 667 -27.58 -35.65 -3.40
N GLY A 668 -27.65 -35.86 -4.73
CA GLY A 668 -26.53 -36.39 -5.49
C GLY A 668 -26.26 -37.85 -5.11
N ALA A 669 -25.09 -38.15 -4.56
CA ALA A 669 -24.72 -39.47 -4.05
C ALA A 669 -25.08 -39.66 -2.56
N SER A 670 -25.68 -38.64 -1.94
CA SER A 670 -25.94 -38.59 -0.50
C SER A 670 -27.40 -38.94 -0.18
N VAL A 671 -27.61 -39.85 0.77
CA VAL A 671 -28.92 -40.20 1.32
C VAL A 671 -28.96 -39.81 2.79
N ASN A 672 -29.87 -38.91 3.14
CA ASN A 672 -30.10 -38.44 4.49
C ASN A 672 -31.37 -39.09 5.05
N LEU A 673 -31.26 -39.74 6.19
CA LEU A 673 -32.37 -40.34 6.93
C LEU A 673 -32.61 -39.56 8.21
N SER A 674 -33.85 -39.16 8.46
CA SER A 674 -34.22 -38.45 9.69
C SER A 674 -35.16 -39.29 10.53
N PHE A 675 -34.87 -39.32 11.82
CA PHE A 675 -35.67 -40.00 12.84
C PHE A 675 -36.22 -38.93 13.80
N PRO A 676 -37.14 -39.26 14.72
CA PRO A 676 -37.80 -38.26 15.56
C PRO A 676 -36.79 -37.40 16.34
N ALA A 677 -37.10 -36.11 16.50
CA ALA A 677 -36.20 -35.10 17.05
C ALA A 677 -35.79 -35.29 18.54
N GLN A 678 -36.23 -36.36 19.21
CA GLN A 678 -35.97 -36.62 20.62
C GLN A 678 -35.39 -38.02 20.86
N LEU A 679 -34.41 -38.44 20.05
CA LEU A 679 -33.63 -39.64 20.39
C LEU A 679 -32.86 -39.41 21.69
N ALA A 680 -32.89 -40.40 22.59
CA ALA A 680 -32.13 -40.32 23.83
C ALA A 680 -30.64 -40.58 23.56
N ALA A 681 -29.76 -39.98 24.36
CA ALA A 681 -28.36 -40.37 24.36
C ALA A 681 -28.24 -41.84 24.78
N GLY A 682 -27.48 -42.64 24.02
CA GLY A 682 -27.45 -44.10 24.17
C GLY A 682 -26.77 -44.81 22.99
N LYS A 683 -26.68 -46.14 23.03
CA LYS A 683 -26.14 -46.94 21.92
C LYS A 683 -27.25 -47.38 20.97
N TYR A 684 -26.97 -47.30 19.68
CA TYR A 684 -27.92 -47.59 18.62
C TYR A 684 -27.31 -48.48 17.53
N GLN A 685 -28.17 -49.22 16.83
CA GLN A 685 -27.83 -49.96 15.61
C GLN A 685 -28.80 -49.59 14.48
N LEU A 686 -28.28 -49.20 13.31
CA LEU A 686 -29.05 -48.89 12.11
C LEU A 686 -28.75 -49.91 11.00
N THR A 687 -29.79 -50.42 10.33
CA THR A 687 -29.69 -51.30 9.17
C THR A 687 -30.38 -50.70 7.95
N LEU A 688 -29.66 -50.60 6.83
CA LEU A 688 -30.17 -50.32 5.48
C LEU A 688 -30.24 -51.63 4.68
N GLN A 689 -31.42 -52.03 4.22
CA GLN A 689 -31.58 -53.29 3.47
C GLN A 689 -31.15 -53.18 2.00
N ALA A 690 -30.82 -54.32 1.39
CA ALA A 690 -30.61 -54.44 -0.05
C ALA A 690 -31.83 -53.91 -0.83
N GLY A 691 -31.58 -53.16 -1.90
CA GLY A 691 -32.62 -52.52 -2.70
C GLY A 691 -33.35 -51.35 -2.02
N ALA A 692 -32.80 -50.77 -0.96
CA ALA A 692 -33.30 -49.53 -0.35
C ALA A 692 -32.97 -48.27 -1.16
N VAL A 693 -31.90 -48.29 -1.95
CA VAL A 693 -31.39 -47.15 -2.74
C VAL A 693 -31.08 -47.62 -4.16
N ASN A 694 -31.44 -46.83 -5.16
CA ASN A 694 -31.11 -47.06 -6.58
C ASN A 694 -30.22 -45.92 -7.10
N ASP A 695 -29.37 -46.18 -8.10
CA ASP A 695 -28.73 -45.11 -8.86
C ASP A 695 -29.73 -44.37 -9.77
N ARG A 696 -29.30 -43.27 -10.41
CA ARG A 696 -30.17 -42.47 -11.30
C ARG A 696 -30.65 -43.19 -12.57
N VAL A 697 -30.08 -44.34 -12.89
CA VAL A 697 -30.42 -45.13 -14.08
C VAL A 697 -31.20 -46.41 -13.72
N GLY A 698 -31.36 -46.69 -12.42
CA GLY A 698 -32.22 -47.73 -11.85
C GLY A 698 -31.52 -48.98 -11.31
N ASN A 699 -30.18 -49.02 -11.16
CA ASN A 699 -29.50 -50.15 -10.53
C ASN A 699 -29.60 -50.06 -8.99
N ALA A 700 -29.97 -51.16 -8.32
CA ALA A 700 -30.29 -51.18 -6.89
C ALA A 700 -29.13 -51.64 -6.00
N LEU A 701 -29.01 -51.09 -4.78
CA LEU A 701 -28.02 -51.46 -3.77
C LEU A 701 -28.01 -52.99 -3.52
N ALA A 702 -26.84 -53.61 -3.66
CA ALA A 702 -26.74 -55.07 -3.79
C ALA A 702 -26.87 -55.87 -2.47
N GLN A 703 -26.58 -55.29 -1.30
CA GLN A 703 -26.58 -56.00 0.00
C GLN A 703 -26.93 -55.09 1.17
N ASP A 704 -27.33 -55.69 2.30
CA ASP A 704 -27.61 -54.99 3.55
C ASP A 704 -26.37 -54.30 4.12
N SER A 705 -26.56 -53.16 4.79
CA SER A 705 -25.52 -52.39 5.47
C SER A 705 -25.94 -52.11 6.92
N VAL A 706 -25.18 -52.61 7.89
CA VAL A 706 -25.49 -52.54 9.33
C VAL A 706 -24.46 -51.69 10.07
N PHE A 707 -24.91 -50.75 10.89
CA PHE A 707 -24.07 -49.80 11.63
C PHE A 707 -24.43 -49.72 13.12
N THR A 708 -23.44 -49.74 14.02
CA THR A 708 -23.63 -49.49 15.45
C THR A 708 -22.94 -48.18 15.85
N PHE A 709 -23.54 -47.34 16.68
CA PHE A 709 -22.97 -46.04 17.10
C PHE A 709 -23.56 -45.55 18.44
N ILE A 710 -23.03 -44.45 18.98
CA ILE A 710 -23.50 -43.82 20.21
C ILE A 710 -24.10 -42.45 19.90
N LEU A 711 -25.30 -42.15 20.41
CA LEU A 711 -25.86 -40.80 20.39
C LEU A 711 -25.47 -40.03 21.64
N VAL A 712 -25.00 -38.79 21.47
CA VAL A 712 -24.59 -37.87 22.53
C VAL A 712 -25.43 -36.59 22.51
N ASN A 713 -25.70 -36.02 23.68
CA ASN A 713 -26.41 -34.76 23.83
C ASN A 713 -25.42 -33.59 23.67
N ALA A 714 -25.13 -33.18 22.44
CA ALA A 714 -24.33 -31.99 22.14
C ALA A 714 -24.72 -31.39 20.77
N HIS A 715 -24.36 -30.13 20.49
CA HIS A 715 -24.65 -29.47 19.21
C HIS A 715 -23.53 -29.72 18.19
N PRO A 716 -23.84 -29.92 16.89
CA PRO A 716 -22.81 -30.09 15.86
C PRO A 716 -22.05 -28.80 15.57
N GLY A 717 -20.71 -28.87 15.56
CA GLY A 717 -19.82 -27.76 15.19
C GLY A 717 -18.92 -27.24 16.32
N SER A 718 -19.08 -27.70 17.56
CA SER A 718 -18.08 -27.49 18.61
C SER A 718 -16.98 -28.55 18.48
N GLY A 719 -15.72 -28.11 18.30
CA GLY A 719 -14.58 -28.99 18.55
C GLY A 719 -14.67 -29.48 20.00
N VAL A 720 -14.58 -30.79 20.23
CA VAL A 720 -14.76 -31.36 21.57
C VAL A 720 -13.48 -31.14 22.39
N TRP A 721 -13.56 -30.30 23.41
CA TRP A 721 -12.51 -30.10 24.42
C TRP A 721 -12.85 -30.95 25.66
N ILE A 722 -11.96 -31.88 26.02
CA ILE A 722 -12.13 -32.79 27.16
C ILE A 722 -11.18 -32.35 28.28
N SER A 723 -11.68 -32.29 29.52
CA SER A 723 -10.83 -32.25 30.71
C SER A 723 -10.93 -33.55 31.50
N ASP A 724 -9.84 -33.89 32.19
CA ASP A 724 -9.70 -35.14 32.98
C ASP A 724 -10.55 -35.15 34.27
N ALA A 725 -11.10 -34.02 34.68
CA ALA A 725 -11.89 -33.93 35.91
C ALA A 725 -13.38 -34.24 35.69
N ASP A 726 -13.99 -33.79 34.59
CA ASP A 726 -15.45 -33.63 34.52
C ASP A 726 -16.14 -34.11 33.22
N GLY A 727 -15.41 -34.53 32.17
CA GLY A 727 -16.03 -34.83 30.87
C GLY A 727 -16.48 -33.58 30.08
N GLN A 728 -16.84 -33.76 28.80
CA GLN A 728 -16.91 -32.74 27.73
C GLN A 728 -17.52 -31.36 28.11
N PHE A 729 -16.86 -30.26 27.71
CA PHE A 729 -17.29 -28.87 27.93
C PHE A 729 -18.20 -28.32 26.80
N ASP A 730 -19.46 -28.77 26.72
CA ASP A 730 -20.41 -28.32 25.66
C ASP A 730 -21.54 -27.41 26.20
N ASP A 731 -21.23 -26.49 27.11
CA ASP A 731 -22.14 -25.41 27.52
C ASP A 731 -21.78 -24.10 26.78
N PRO A 732 -22.57 -23.64 25.79
CA PRO A 732 -22.29 -22.42 25.03
C PRO A 732 -22.23 -21.16 25.89
N THR A 733 -22.87 -21.15 27.07
CA THR A 733 -22.81 -20.02 28.00
C THR A 733 -21.44 -19.86 28.65
N LYS A 734 -20.60 -20.90 28.56
CA LYS A 734 -19.22 -20.89 29.02
C LYS A 734 -18.23 -20.50 27.90
N TRP A 735 -18.67 -20.37 26.65
CA TRP A 735 -17.81 -20.08 25.49
C TRP A 735 -18.30 -18.84 24.72
N LEU A 736 -17.97 -17.62 25.19
CA LEU A 736 -18.10 -16.41 24.39
C LEU A 736 -16.80 -16.18 23.57
N HIS A 737 -16.91 -16.20 22.24
CA HIS A 737 -15.89 -15.74 21.28
C HIS A 737 -14.52 -16.45 21.35
N GLY A 738 -14.48 -17.77 21.15
CA GLY A 738 -13.20 -18.47 20.95
C GLY A 738 -12.31 -18.56 22.20
N ARG A 739 -12.85 -18.28 23.39
CA ARG A 739 -12.13 -18.42 24.67
C ARG A 739 -12.61 -19.65 25.42
N VAL A 740 -11.66 -20.42 25.96
CA VAL A 740 -11.92 -21.47 26.94
C VAL A 740 -12.63 -20.84 28.15
N PRO A 741 -13.62 -21.52 28.76
CA PRO A 741 -14.45 -20.98 29.85
C PRO A 741 -13.72 -20.27 30.98
N THR A 742 -12.51 -20.73 31.27
CA THR A 742 -11.57 -20.10 32.21
C THR A 742 -10.15 -20.31 31.69
N GLN A 743 -9.23 -19.43 32.08
CA GLN A 743 -7.79 -19.52 31.76
C GLN A 743 -7.10 -20.74 32.43
N ASP A 744 -7.86 -21.62 33.09
CA ASP A 744 -7.36 -22.61 34.05
C ASP A 744 -7.61 -24.08 33.67
N HIS A 745 -8.12 -24.36 32.47
CA HIS A 745 -8.41 -25.72 32.03
C HIS A 745 -7.39 -26.28 31.05
N ASP A 746 -7.14 -27.58 31.21
CA ASP A 746 -6.30 -28.37 30.31
C ASP A 746 -7.11 -28.80 29.09
N ALA A 747 -6.44 -28.79 27.95
CA ALA A 747 -7.00 -29.19 26.67
C ALA A 747 -6.38 -30.50 26.19
N ILE A 748 -7.23 -31.47 25.87
CA ILE A 748 -6.81 -32.74 25.27
C ILE A 748 -7.43 -32.86 23.88
N LEU A 749 -6.59 -32.97 22.85
CA LEU A 749 -7.02 -33.21 21.46
C LEU A 749 -6.76 -34.67 21.09
N GLN A 750 -7.84 -35.42 20.84
CA GLN A 750 -7.84 -36.85 20.49
C GLN A 750 -8.67 -37.14 19.22
N ARG A 751 -8.39 -38.30 18.60
CA ARG A 751 -8.76 -38.65 17.20
C ARG A 751 -10.26 -38.79 16.94
N PHE A 752 -10.75 -38.13 15.87
CA PHE A 752 -12.01 -38.45 15.19
C PHE A 752 -11.81 -38.46 13.65
N GLY A 753 -11.92 -39.63 13.02
CA GLY A 753 -11.94 -39.74 11.55
C GLY A 753 -10.62 -39.48 10.81
N ALA A 754 -10.72 -39.32 9.48
CA ALA A 754 -9.60 -39.24 8.54
C ALA A 754 -9.12 -37.80 8.23
N ARG A 755 -9.64 -36.78 8.92
CA ARG A 755 -9.27 -35.38 8.66
C ARG A 755 -8.79 -34.71 9.95
N PRO A 756 -7.48 -34.70 10.23
CA PRO A 756 -6.92 -33.95 11.34
C PRO A 756 -6.73 -32.50 10.88
N LEU A 757 -7.78 -31.69 10.94
CA LEU A 757 -7.70 -30.26 10.68
C LEU A 757 -8.37 -29.49 11.81
N VAL A 758 -7.56 -28.94 12.73
CA VAL A 758 -8.06 -28.00 13.74
C VAL A 758 -7.85 -26.60 13.19
N THR A 759 -8.91 -26.01 12.64
CA THR A 759 -8.86 -24.65 12.08
C THR A 759 -8.99 -23.62 13.21
N LEU A 760 -7.94 -22.84 13.46
CA LEU A 760 -7.96 -21.74 14.43
C LEU A 760 -8.55 -20.47 13.79
N GLY A 761 -9.88 -20.39 13.68
CA GLY A 761 -10.56 -19.22 13.09
C GLY A 761 -10.60 -17.96 13.97
N SER A 762 -10.18 -18.05 15.24
CA SER A 762 -10.09 -16.94 16.19
C SER A 762 -9.03 -17.21 17.26
N SER A 763 -8.61 -16.20 18.03
CA SER A 763 -7.60 -16.37 19.08
C SER A 763 -8.17 -17.03 20.35
N ALA A 764 -7.50 -18.08 20.85
CA ALA A 764 -7.92 -18.85 22.03
C ALA A 764 -6.84 -18.89 23.12
N ILE A 765 -7.24 -19.09 24.40
CA ILE A 765 -6.33 -19.18 25.56
C ILE A 765 -6.64 -20.44 26.36
N VAL A 766 -5.65 -21.29 26.66
CA VAL A 766 -5.77 -22.55 27.45
C VAL A 766 -4.74 -22.58 28.60
N LYS A 767 -4.93 -23.43 29.62
CA LYS A 767 -3.91 -23.65 30.67
C LYS A 767 -2.83 -24.60 30.15
N ASN A 768 -3.06 -25.91 30.14
CA ASN A 768 -2.14 -26.85 29.50
C ASN A 768 -2.74 -27.40 28.21
N ILE A 769 -1.90 -27.89 27.29
CA ILE A 769 -2.37 -28.61 26.09
C ILE A 769 -1.61 -29.92 25.88
N THR A 770 -2.37 -30.99 25.61
CA THR A 770 -1.84 -32.29 25.20
C THR A 770 -2.33 -32.63 23.80
N ILE A 771 -1.40 -32.82 22.87
CA ILE A 771 -1.69 -33.14 21.46
C ILE A 771 -1.37 -34.61 21.21
N GLY A 772 -2.43 -35.44 21.14
CA GLY A 772 -2.35 -36.88 20.92
C GLY A 772 -2.67 -37.34 19.49
N THR A 773 -2.86 -36.40 18.56
CA THR A 773 -3.11 -36.65 17.12
C THR A 773 -2.43 -35.56 16.28
N PRO A 774 -2.21 -35.78 14.97
CA PRO A 774 -1.68 -34.72 14.11
C PRO A 774 -2.51 -33.43 14.25
N PHE A 775 -1.80 -32.33 14.45
CA PHE A 775 -2.39 -31.01 14.61
C PHE A 775 -1.85 -30.11 13.50
N THR A 776 -2.75 -29.50 12.73
CA THR A 776 -2.38 -28.53 11.69
C THR A 776 -3.13 -27.22 11.94
N ALA A 777 -2.38 -26.16 12.22
CA ALA A 777 -2.93 -24.80 12.28
C ALA A 777 -2.93 -24.19 10.87
N VAL A 778 -4.11 -23.95 10.28
CA VAL A 778 -4.25 -23.55 8.86
C VAL A 778 -4.87 -22.16 8.63
N ASP A 779 -5.16 -21.40 9.69
CA ASP A 779 -5.82 -20.09 9.59
C ASP A 779 -5.06 -19.02 10.43
N ARG A 780 -5.35 -17.73 10.25
CA ARG A 780 -4.58 -16.60 10.84
C ARG A 780 -4.81 -16.38 12.35
N GLY A 781 -5.54 -17.24 13.04
CA GLY A 781 -5.77 -17.15 14.49
C GLY A 781 -4.54 -17.45 15.34
N SER A 782 -4.63 -17.19 16.65
CA SER A 782 -3.54 -17.43 17.62
C SER A 782 -4.00 -18.31 18.78
N LEU A 783 -3.23 -19.35 19.14
CA LEU A 783 -3.48 -20.15 20.34
C LEU A 783 -2.47 -19.81 21.43
N TYR A 784 -2.95 -19.27 22.56
CA TYR A 784 -2.17 -18.96 23.75
C TYR A 784 -2.26 -20.10 24.77
N VAL A 785 -1.13 -20.66 25.16
CA VAL A 785 -1.01 -21.71 26.18
C VAL A 785 -0.33 -21.11 27.40
N LEU A 786 -1.08 -20.93 28.49
CA LEU A 786 -0.59 -20.24 29.69
C LEU A 786 0.32 -21.12 30.56
N GLY A 787 0.10 -22.42 30.54
CA GLY A 787 0.85 -23.47 31.24
C GLY A 787 1.72 -24.29 30.29
N ASN A 788 1.88 -25.57 30.58
CA ASN A 788 2.75 -26.48 29.85
C ASN A 788 2.05 -27.13 28.64
N ALA A 789 2.82 -27.43 27.60
CA ALA A 789 2.36 -28.15 26.42
C ALA A 789 3.16 -29.44 26.21
N THR A 790 2.47 -30.52 25.82
CA THR A 790 3.10 -31.76 25.38
C THR A 790 2.48 -32.23 24.06
N ALA A 791 3.30 -32.40 23.04
CA ALA A 791 2.90 -32.96 21.75
C ALA A 791 3.58 -34.31 21.52
N SER A 792 2.80 -35.39 21.58
CA SER A 792 3.27 -36.75 21.28
C SER A 792 3.11 -37.14 19.80
N GLU A 793 2.55 -36.24 19.00
CA GLU A 793 2.27 -36.40 17.57
C GLU A 793 2.74 -35.19 16.75
N ARG A 794 2.76 -35.31 15.42
CA ARG A 794 3.25 -34.26 14.51
C ARG A 794 2.44 -32.96 14.65
N VAL A 795 3.16 -31.84 14.75
CA VAL A 795 2.59 -30.48 14.77
C VAL A 795 3.00 -29.76 13.50
N GLU A 796 2.01 -29.29 12.73
CA GLU A 796 2.20 -28.52 11.52
C GLU A 796 1.61 -27.12 11.68
N VAL A 797 2.39 -26.11 11.33
CA VAL A 797 1.99 -24.70 11.37
C VAL A 797 2.20 -24.09 9.98
N PRO A 798 1.36 -24.46 8.97
CA PRO A 798 1.40 -23.84 7.65
C PRO A 798 0.86 -22.39 7.64
N ALA A 799 0.01 -22.02 8.60
CA ALA A 799 -0.46 -20.65 8.83
C ALA A 799 -0.85 -20.44 10.32
N GLY A 800 -0.96 -19.19 10.78
CA GLY A 800 -1.36 -18.86 12.16
C GLY A 800 -0.23 -18.77 13.18
N THR A 801 -0.57 -18.65 14.47
CA THR A 801 0.42 -18.44 15.55
C THR A 801 0.15 -19.32 16.77
N LEU A 802 1.18 -20.04 17.24
CA LEU A 802 1.16 -20.75 18.53
C LEU A 802 2.01 -19.98 19.55
N ILE A 803 1.46 -19.64 20.70
CA ILE A 803 2.11 -18.83 21.74
C ILE A 803 2.10 -19.60 23.05
N PHE A 804 3.27 -19.91 23.60
CA PHE A 804 3.44 -20.65 24.85
C PHE A 804 4.01 -19.74 25.93
N ASN A 805 3.22 -19.38 26.95
CA ASN A 805 3.74 -18.64 28.10
C ASN A 805 4.50 -19.56 29.08
N GLY A 806 4.19 -20.87 29.08
CA GLY A 806 4.89 -21.88 29.86
C GLY A 806 5.91 -22.70 29.06
N SER A 807 6.24 -23.91 29.53
CA SER A 807 7.19 -24.80 28.84
C SER A 807 6.48 -25.72 27.84
N ALA A 808 7.11 -26.02 26.70
CA ALA A 808 6.55 -26.89 25.67
C ALA A 808 7.52 -28.03 25.33
N LEU A 809 7.01 -29.26 25.24
CA LEU A 809 7.75 -30.44 24.82
C LEU A 809 7.14 -31.02 23.55
N PHE A 810 7.97 -31.14 22.51
CA PHE A 810 7.62 -31.81 21.24
C PHE A 810 8.40 -33.11 21.14
N GLU A 811 7.70 -34.24 21.23
CA GLU A 811 8.29 -35.59 21.11
C GLU A 811 8.34 -36.09 19.65
N LYS A 812 7.61 -35.43 18.76
CA LYS A 812 7.51 -35.69 17.32
C LYS A 812 7.80 -34.41 16.52
N PRO A 813 7.94 -34.49 15.19
CA PRO A 813 8.40 -33.35 14.41
C PRO A 813 7.51 -32.12 14.55
N LEU A 814 8.16 -30.97 14.74
CA LEU A 814 7.56 -29.64 14.70
C LEU A 814 7.88 -29.00 13.34
N ALA A 815 6.86 -28.80 12.51
CA ALA A 815 6.99 -28.19 11.19
C ALA A 815 6.33 -26.80 11.16
N ILE A 816 7.13 -25.76 10.89
CA ILE A 816 6.69 -24.37 10.78
C ILE A 816 6.94 -23.91 9.34
N THR A 817 5.91 -23.94 8.51
CA THR A 817 6.00 -23.73 7.05
C THR A 817 5.17 -22.50 6.66
N GLY A 818 5.67 -21.30 6.94
CA GLY A 818 4.95 -20.03 6.75
C GLY A 818 4.15 -19.52 7.97
N GLY A 819 4.03 -20.32 9.04
CA GLY A 819 3.43 -19.92 10.32
C GLY A 819 4.42 -19.39 11.37
N ARG A 820 3.95 -19.18 12.61
CA ARG A 820 4.76 -18.66 13.73
C ARG A 820 4.59 -19.44 15.03
N VAL A 821 5.70 -19.68 15.73
CA VAL A 821 5.73 -20.23 17.10
C VAL A 821 6.47 -19.27 18.02
N GLU A 822 5.86 -18.93 19.16
CA GLU A 822 6.42 -18.04 20.18
C GLU A 822 6.41 -18.73 21.55
N ALA A 823 7.47 -18.61 22.34
CA ALA A 823 7.49 -19.16 23.69
C ALA A 823 8.26 -18.30 24.71
N ALA A 824 7.71 -18.16 25.92
CA ALA A 824 8.33 -17.44 27.04
C ALA A 824 8.98 -18.34 28.11
N GLY A 825 8.67 -19.64 28.07
CA GLY A 825 9.29 -20.66 28.90
C GLY A 825 10.33 -21.51 28.15
N ARG A 826 10.59 -22.73 28.65
CA ARG A 826 11.48 -23.68 27.99
C ARG A 826 10.74 -24.41 26.87
N LEU A 827 11.22 -24.31 25.64
CA LEU A 827 10.73 -25.11 24.51
C LEU A 827 11.76 -26.18 24.18
N GLU A 828 11.39 -27.45 24.30
CA GLU A 828 12.23 -28.61 24.00
C GLU A 828 11.66 -29.38 22.81
N ALA A 829 12.42 -29.49 21.72
CA ALA A 829 12.08 -30.33 20.58
C ALA A 829 13.02 -31.53 20.54
N ARG A 830 12.52 -32.72 20.88
CA ARG A 830 13.34 -33.95 20.97
C ARG A 830 13.59 -34.60 19.60
N ASP A 831 12.71 -34.36 18.64
CA ASP A 831 12.78 -34.89 17.29
C ASP A 831 13.12 -33.77 16.28
N GLN A 832 12.85 -33.97 14.99
CA GLN A 832 13.15 -33.02 13.93
C GLN A 832 12.35 -31.71 14.04
N VAL A 833 13.02 -30.58 13.84
CA VAL A 833 12.41 -29.26 13.67
C VAL A 833 12.57 -28.82 12.22
N ILE A 834 11.46 -28.53 11.54
CA ILE A 834 11.43 -28.13 10.13
C ILE A 834 10.92 -26.69 10.04
N LEU A 835 11.74 -25.78 9.52
CA LEU A 835 11.34 -24.40 9.26
C LEU A 835 11.55 -24.08 7.78
N SER A 836 10.50 -23.66 7.10
CA SER A 836 10.60 -23.24 5.69
C SER A 836 9.57 -22.18 5.32
N GLN A 837 9.70 -21.61 4.11
CA GLN A 837 8.72 -20.68 3.53
C GLN A 837 8.40 -19.49 4.46
N GLY A 838 9.40 -18.89 5.10
CA GLY A 838 9.19 -17.76 6.02
C GLY A 838 8.67 -18.14 7.42
N GLY A 839 8.67 -19.43 7.77
CA GLY A 839 8.36 -19.90 9.11
C GLY A 839 9.25 -19.26 10.18
N SER A 840 8.67 -18.94 11.34
CA SER A 840 9.37 -18.23 12.41
C SER A 840 9.23 -18.88 13.78
N LEU A 841 10.35 -18.95 14.51
CA LEU A 841 10.43 -19.38 15.91
C LEU A 841 10.99 -18.23 16.75
N THR A 842 10.21 -17.74 17.71
CA THR A 842 10.58 -16.66 18.63
C THR A 842 10.59 -17.16 20.07
N MET A 843 11.67 -16.92 20.81
CA MET A 843 11.70 -17.06 22.26
C MET A 843 11.68 -15.67 22.89
N ASP A 844 10.81 -15.41 23.86
CA ASP A 844 10.62 -14.07 24.43
C ASP A 844 10.51 -14.11 25.97
N GLY A 845 11.53 -13.58 26.65
CA GLY A 845 11.56 -13.44 28.11
C GLY A 845 12.81 -14.02 28.76
N SER A 846 13.17 -13.52 29.95
CA SER A 846 14.44 -13.83 30.63
C SER A 846 14.62 -15.28 31.10
N THR A 847 13.54 -16.06 31.08
CA THR A 847 13.53 -17.49 31.40
C THR A 847 13.33 -18.37 30.17
N ALA A 848 13.13 -17.75 29.00
CA ALA A 848 12.83 -18.46 27.77
C ALA A 848 14.09 -19.15 27.24
N GLN A 849 14.02 -20.45 27.01
CA GLN A 849 15.13 -21.24 26.48
C GLN A 849 14.65 -22.20 25.41
N PHE A 850 15.29 -22.18 24.24
CA PHE A 850 15.08 -23.22 23.23
C PHE A 850 16.14 -24.32 23.38
N VAL A 851 15.67 -25.57 23.48
CA VAL A 851 16.51 -26.77 23.57
C VAL A 851 16.19 -27.67 22.39
N LEU A 852 17.19 -27.88 21.54
CA LEU A 852 17.09 -28.75 20.38
C LEU A 852 17.75 -30.11 20.68
N GLY A 853 16.94 -31.17 20.69
CA GLY A 853 17.41 -32.56 20.85
C GLY A 853 17.58 -33.32 19.52
N GLY A 854 16.87 -32.94 18.46
CA GLY A 854 16.88 -33.61 17.15
C GLY A 854 17.51 -32.79 16.01
N ALA A 855 17.38 -33.28 14.78
CA ALA A 855 17.88 -32.59 13.58
C ALA A 855 17.08 -31.31 13.27
N VAL A 856 17.70 -30.33 12.61
CA VAL A 856 17.00 -29.15 12.10
C VAL A 856 17.13 -29.10 10.58
N GLU A 857 16.00 -28.91 9.91
CA GLU A 857 15.91 -28.57 8.51
C GLU A 857 15.35 -27.15 8.41
N ALA A 858 16.16 -26.22 7.93
CA ALA A 858 15.83 -24.79 7.96
C ALA A 858 16.25 -24.13 6.65
N VAL A 859 15.28 -23.59 5.91
CA VAL A 859 15.50 -22.88 4.63
C VAL A 859 14.60 -21.66 4.58
N ASN A 860 15.16 -20.46 4.37
CA ASN A 860 14.41 -19.19 4.36
C ASN A 860 13.47 -19.01 5.57
N CYS A 861 14.03 -18.93 6.78
CA CYS A 861 13.29 -18.93 8.04
C CYS A 861 13.83 -17.89 9.03
N THR A 862 13.08 -17.65 10.12
CA THR A 862 13.50 -16.72 11.17
C THR A 862 13.62 -17.39 12.55
N PHE A 863 14.76 -17.17 13.21
CA PHE A 863 14.95 -17.44 14.64
C PHE A 863 15.16 -16.12 15.39
N SER A 864 14.43 -15.90 16.49
CA SER A 864 14.50 -14.65 17.25
C SER A 864 14.52 -14.91 18.76
N ALA A 865 15.55 -14.46 19.46
CA ALA A 865 15.62 -14.44 20.92
C ALA A 865 15.32 -13.02 21.42
N ARG A 866 14.35 -12.82 22.33
CA ARG A 866 13.90 -11.51 22.80
C ARG A 866 13.85 -11.41 24.32
N ASN A 867 14.03 -10.19 24.85
CA ASN A 867 13.83 -9.83 26.25
C ASN A 867 14.48 -10.77 27.29
N GLY A 868 15.72 -11.21 27.06
CA GLY A 868 16.47 -12.09 27.95
C GLY A 868 16.48 -13.58 27.56
N ALA A 869 15.86 -13.94 26.42
CA ALA A 869 15.76 -15.31 25.97
C ALA A 869 17.09 -15.89 25.47
N VAL A 870 17.25 -17.21 25.59
CA VAL A 870 18.44 -17.93 25.10
C VAL A 870 18.07 -18.99 24.06
N ILE A 871 18.67 -18.90 22.87
CA ILE A 871 18.54 -19.89 21.80
C ILE A 871 19.93 -20.44 21.46
N GLU A 872 20.08 -21.75 21.45
CA GLU A 872 21.29 -22.43 20.98
C GLU A 872 20.95 -23.44 19.88
N LEU A 873 21.63 -23.33 18.73
CA LEU A 873 21.35 -24.12 17.54
C LEU A 873 22.58 -24.95 17.11
N PRO A 874 22.94 -26.03 17.84
CA PRO A 874 24.18 -26.77 17.62
C PRO A 874 24.20 -27.60 16.33
N ASN A 875 23.05 -27.88 15.73
CA ASN A 875 22.96 -28.74 14.55
C ASN A 875 23.02 -27.97 13.22
N PHE A 876 23.21 -26.65 13.25
CA PHE A 876 23.47 -25.85 12.06
C PHE A 876 24.97 -25.88 11.75
N VAL A 877 25.33 -26.48 10.62
CA VAL A 877 26.71 -26.51 10.11
C VAL A 877 26.85 -25.59 8.91
N THR A 878 25.91 -25.64 7.98
CA THR A 878 25.80 -24.73 6.83
C THR A 878 24.38 -24.22 6.73
N PHE A 879 24.19 -23.00 6.22
CA PHE A 879 22.87 -22.44 5.99
C PHE A 879 22.78 -21.82 4.59
N ASP A 880 21.82 -22.28 3.80
CA ASP A 880 21.56 -21.76 2.46
C ASP A 880 20.19 -21.08 2.43
N SER A 881 20.16 -19.87 1.89
CA SER A 881 18.94 -19.15 1.55
C SER A 881 18.80 -19.08 0.02
N PRO A 882 18.40 -20.18 -0.65
CA PRO A 882 18.26 -20.22 -2.10
C PRO A 882 17.26 -19.16 -2.54
N GLY A 883 17.61 -18.37 -3.56
CA GLY A 883 16.83 -17.22 -4.06
C GLY A 883 15.49 -17.57 -4.71
N ASP A 884 14.93 -18.74 -4.43
CA ASP A 884 13.65 -19.21 -4.96
C ASP A 884 12.49 -18.53 -4.21
N PHE A 885 12.39 -17.21 -4.42
CA PHE A 885 11.39 -16.36 -3.82
C PHE A 885 10.05 -16.54 -4.53
N THR A 886 9.29 -17.55 -4.11
CA THR A 886 7.86 -17.58 -4.43
C THR A 886 7.16 -16.46 -3.63
N PRO A 887 6.40 -15.59 -4.29
CA PRO A 887 5.95 -14.33 -3.69
C PRO A 887 4.83 -14.47 -2.64
N LEU A 888 4.52 -15.69 -2.19
CA LEU A 888 3.68 -15.97 -1.02
C LEU A 888 4.41 -15.68 0.30
N PHE A 889 5.75 -15.60 0.33
CA PHE A 889 6.54 -15.47 1.57
C PHE A 889 7.74 -14.52 1.39
N PRO A 890 7.57 -13.19 1.55
CA PRO A 890 8.57 -12.18 1.21
C PRO A 890 9.62 -11.93 2.33
N VAL A 891 9.66 -12.76 3.37
CA VAL A 891 10.57 -12.57 4.50
C VAL A 891 11.90 -13.26 4.17
N GLY A 892 13.01 -12.52 4.22
CA GLY A 892 14.35 -13.12 4.12
C GLY A 892 14.70 -13.89 5.40
N ALA A 893 15.67 -14.79 5.30
CA ALA A 893 16.17 -15.52 6.46
C ALA A 893 16.79 -14.56 7.49
N ALA A 894 16.47 -14.73 8.77
CA ALA A 894 16.99 -13.88 9.83
C ALA A 894 17.29 -14.67 11.12
N PHE A 895 18.48 -14.44 11.68
CA PHE A 895 18.88 -14.89 13.01
C PHE A 895 19.09 -13.67 13.89
N SER A 896 18.19 -13.45 14.84
CA SER A 896 18.15 -12.22 15.63
C SER A 896 18.19 -12.46 17.14
N SER A 897 18.90 -11.59 17.84
CA SER A 897 18.90 -11.50 19.31
C SER A 897 18.57 -10.07 19.70
N GLN A 898 17.48 -9.84 20.44
CA GLN A 898 16.94 -8.52 20.73
C GLN A 898 16.70 -8.30 22.22
N GLY A 899 17.19 -7.19 22.78
CA GLY A 899 16.99 -6.83 24.17
C GLY A 899 18.08 -7.34 25.11
N VAL A 900 18.30 -6.60 26.20
CA VAL A 900 19.34 -6.90 27.20
C VAL A 900 19.16 -8.31 27.76
N GLY A 901 20.26 -9.09 27.73
CA GLY A 901 20.32 -10.46 28.23
C GLY A 901 19.84 -11.52 27.24
N SER A 902 19.30 -11.13 26.08
CA SER A 902 18.97 -12.08 25.01
C SER A 902 20.24 -12.61 24.38
N ARG A 903 20.29 -13.91 24.11
CA ARG A 903 21.42 -14.56 23.44
C ARG A 903 20.96 -15.55 22.38
N LEU A 904 21.52 -15.45 21.19
CA LEU A 904 21.40 -16.47 20.15
C LEU A 904 22.79 -16.98 19.77
N THR A 905 22.99 -18.30 19.82
CA THR A 905 24.28 -18.94 19.52
C THR A 905 24.13 -20.02 18.46
N LEU A 906 24.93 -19.95 17.38
CA LEU A 906 25.07 -21.00 16.37
C LEU A 906 26.48 -21.62 16.45
N PRO A 907 26.74 -22.55 17.39
CA PRO A 907 28.11 -22.91 17.76
C PRO A 907 28.87 -23.73 16.72
N ASN A 908 28.17 -24.28 15.73
CA ASN A 908 28.74 -25.14 14.69
C ASN A 908 28.58 -24.60 13.27
N LEU A 909 27.99 -23.41 13.08
CA LEU A 909 27.81 -22.81 11.76
C LEU A 909 29.18 -22.43 11.19
N THR A 910 29.57 -23.02 10.07
CA THR A 910 30.86 -22.76 9.40
C THR A 910 30.73 -21.84 8.19
N SER A 911 29.61 -21.89 7.48
CA SER A 911 29.35 -21.01 6.32
C SER A 911 27.87 -20.73 6.15
N ALA A 912 27.52 -19.56 5.63
CA ALA A 912 26.15 -19.26 5.23
C ALA A 912 26.08 -18.49 3.91
N ASN A 913 25.12 -18.85 3.06
CA ASN A 913 24.95 -18.30 1.73
C ASN A 913 23.60 -17.59 1.64
N GLY A 914 23.65 -16.28 1.44
CA GLY A 914 22.50 -15.46 1.06
C GLY A 914 22.13 -15.64 -0.41
N PRO A 915 21.01 -15.05 -0.86
CA PRO A 915 20.59 -15.13 -2.25
C PRO A 915 21.59 -14.41 -3.18
N VAL A 916 21.75 -14.97 -4.39
CA VAL A 916 22.69 -14.51 -5.44
C VAL A 916 21.99 -13.96 -6.69
N ASP A 917 20.66 -13.97 -6.76
CA ASP A 917 19.92 -13.61 -7.97
C ASP A 917 19.97 -12.11 -8.28
N TRP A 918 20.72 -11.77 -9.34
CA TRP A 918 20.98 -10.41 -9.83
C TRP A 918 19.76 -9.66 -10.40
N ASN A 919 18.61 -10.33 -10.57
CA ASN A 919 17.45 -9.80 -11.31
C ASN A 919 16.36 -9.16 -10.44
N VAL A 920 16.56 -9.06 -9.12
CA VAL A 920 15.57 -8.52 -8.18
C VAL A 920 16.22 -7.51 -7.23
N ARG A 921 16.23 -6.22 -7.61
CA ARG A 921 16.45 -5.14 -6.63
C ARG A 921 15.41 -5.25 -5.52
N GLY A 922 15.86 -5.48 -4.29
CA GLY A 922 15.00 -5.66 -3.11
C GLY A 922 14.78 -7.11 -2.65
N ALA A 923 15.46 -8.12 -3.24
CA ALA A 923 15.43 -9.49 -2.70
C ALA A 923 15.98 -9.53 -1.27
N PRO A 924 15.23 -9.99 -0.25
CA PRO A 924 15.62 -9.80 1.13
C PRO A 924 16.93 -10.53 1.47
N ALA A 925 17.84 -9.83 2.15
CA ALA A 925 19.14 -10.39 2.55
C ALA A 925 19.00 -11.43 3.67
N LEU A 926 19.95 -12.37 3.75
CA LEU A 926 20.16 -13.19 4.94
C LEU A 926 20.75 -12.32 6.05
N ARG A 927 20.06 -12.22 7.18
CA ARG A 927 20.37 -11.29 8.27
C ARG A 927 20.84 -12.01 9.53
N PHE A 928 21.92 -11.52 10.11
CA PHE A 928 22.44 -11.88 11.43
C PHE A 928 22.46 -10.61 12.28
N GLU A 929 21.54 -10.50 13.25
CA GLU A 929 21.23 -9.23 13.89
C GLU A 929 21.28 -9.32 15.43
N ALA A 930 22.01 -8.41 16.05
CA ALA A 930 21.97 -8.14 17.48
C ALA A 930 21.32 -6.76 17.69
N VAL A 931 20.21 -6.69 18.43
CA VAL A 931 19.38 -5.49 18.52
C VAL A 931 19.12 -5.07 19.98
N SER A 932 19.25 -3.78 20.30
CA SER A 932 18.93 -3.20 21.62
C SER A 932 19.50 -3.96 22.84
N GLY A 933 20.78 -4.32 22.83
CA GLY A 933 21.45 -5.02 23.94
C GLY A 933 21.46 -6.54 23.83
N GLY A 934 21.01 -7.10 22.71
CA GLY A 934 21.10 -8.53 22.43
C GLY A 934 22.52 -8.99 22.09
N GLU A 935 22.80 -10.27 22.34
CA GLU A 935 24.06 -10.93 21.98
C GLU A 935 23.82 -12.00 20.90
N LEU A 936 24.59 -11.95 19.81
CA LEU A 936 24.62 -12.97 18.77
C LEU A 936 26.04 -13.56 18.65
N SER A 937 26.19 -14.88 18.79
CA SER A 937 27.49 -15.57 18.77
C SER A 937 27.57 -16.62 17.66
N LEU A 938 28.58 -16.47 16.80
CA LEU A 938 28.86 -17.28 15.61
C LEU A 938 30.31 -17.82 15.65
N PRO A 939 30.66 -18.66 16.65
CA PRO A 939 32.05 -18.96 17.01
C PRO A 939 32.82 -19.86 16.04
N LYS A 940 32.21 -20.33 14.95
CA LYS A 940 32.88 -21.14 13.91
C LYS A 940 32.62 -20.64 12.48
N LEU A 941 31.89 -19.55 12.32
CA LEU A 941 31.55 -19.03 11.01
C LEU A 941 32.83 -18.50 10.35
N THR A 942 33.19 -19.03 9.18
CA THR A 942 34.39 -18.60 8.45
C THR A 942 34.06 -17.78 7.22
N THR A 943 32.96 -18.09 6.51
CA THR A 943 32.61 -17.43 5.26
C THR A 943 31.13 -17.08 5.14
N LEU A 944 30.87 -15.94 4.50
CA LEU A 944 29.55 -15.49 4.08
C LEU A 944 29.56 -15.13 2.61
N THR A 945 28.58 -15.63 1.84
CA THR A 945 28.47 -15.33 0.40
C THR A 945 27.06 -14.89 0.03
N GLY A 946 26.92 -14.18 -1.08
CA GLY A 946 25.63 -13.65 -1.54
C GLY A 946 25.14 -12.47 -0.70
N ARG A 947 23.86 -12.09 -0.85
CA ARG A 947 23.29 -10.94 -0.13
C ARG A 947 23.10 -11.25 1.36
N THR A 948 24.07 -10.86 2.18
CA THR A 948 24.12 -11.10 3.63
C THR A 948 24.32 -9.81 4.40
N ILE A 949 23.77 -9.71 5.62
CA ILE A 949 23.90 -8.54 6.50
C ILE A 949 24.24 -9.00 7.92
N LEU A 950 25.35 -8.51 8.45
CA LEU A 950 25.71 -8.59 9.87
C LEU A 950 25.41 -7.24 10.51
N SER A 951 24.46 -7.19 11.43
CA SER A 951 24.04 -5.95 12.07
C SER A 951 24.14 -6.05 13.59
N ALA A 952 24.71 -5.03 14.22
CA ALA A 952 24.57 -4.77 15.64
C ALA A 952 23.99 -3.36 15.82
N ASP A 953 22.72 -3.27 16.20
CA ASP A 953 21.98 -2.01 16.27
C ASP A 953 21.32 -1.82 17.64
N GLY A 954 21.17 -0.58 18.10
CA GLY A 954 20.65 -0.24 19.42
C GLY A 954 21.61 -0.50 20.59
N PHE A 955 21.60 0.42 21.55
CA PHE A 955 22.55 0.51 22.66
C PHE A 955 22.92 -0.85 23.30
N GLY A 956 24.22 -1.17 23.30
CA GLY A 956 24.79 -2.32 24.00
C GLY A 956 24.71 -3.65 23.24
N SER A 957 24.26 -3.66 21.98
CA SER A 957 24.23 -4.88 21.16
C SER A 957 25.62 -5.39 20.82
N ILE A 958 25.79 -6.72 20.84
CA ILE A 958 27.06 -7.40 20.57
C ILE A 958 26.86 -8.52 19.57
N LEU A 959 27.66 -8.52 18.50
CA LEU A 959 27.78 -9.64 17.57
C LEU A 959 29.24 -10.13 17.58
N ASP A 960 29.43 -11.41 17.87
CA ASP A 960 30.75 -12.06 17.92
C ASP A 960 30.87 -13.16 16.86
N ALA A 961 31.77 -12.97 15.90
CA ALA A 961 32.06 -13.90 14.81
C ALA A 961 33.60 -14.05 14.66
N PRO A 962 34.27 -14.71 15.63
CA PRO A 962 35.72 -14.64 15.78
C PRO A 962 36.53 -15.28 14.64
N PHE A 963 35.93 -16.21 13.90
CA PHE A 963 36.61 -16.92 12.81
C PHE A 963 36.20 -16.47 11.42
N LEU A 964 35.33 -15.45 11.30
CA LEU A 964 34.88 -14.95 10.01
C LEU A 964 36.06 -14.31 9.31
N ASP A 965 36.49 -14.88 8.18
CA ASP A 965 37.66 -14.44 7.43
C ASP A 965 37.33 -13.69 6.14
N ARG A 966 36.12 -13.90 5.59
CA ARG A 966 35.68 -13.35 4.31
C ARG A 966 34.17 -13.13 4.23
N ILE A 967 33.79 -12.00 3.62
CA ILE A 967 32.42 -11.73 3.16
C ILE A 967 32.47 -11.38 1.68
N THR A 968 31.61 -12.02 0.88
CA THR A 968 31.52 -11.81 -0.57
C THR A 968 30.06 -11.52 -0.98
N GLY A 969 29.79 -10.30 -1.44
CA GLY A 969 28.47 -9.86 -1.91
C GLY A 969 28.15 -10.29 -3.36
N PRO A 970 26.90 -10.12 -3.84
CA PRO A 970 26.45 -10.57 -5.15
C PRO A 970 26.60 -9.51 -6.27
N ASP A 971 27.74 -8.82 -6.36
CA ASP A 971 28.01 -7.63 -7.21
C ASP A 971 27.42 -6.29 -6.70
N SER A 972 28.04 -5.18 -7.16
CA SER A 972 28.02 -3.74 -6.78
C SER A 972 26.73 -2.99 -6.32
N ASP A 973 25.64 -3.66 -5.94
CA ASP A 973 24.34 -3.00 -5.61
C ASP A 973 24.28 -2.30 -4.22
N PHE A 974 25.42 -2.01 -3.59
CA PHE A 974 25.57 -1.14 -2.41
C PHE A 974 24.72 -1.46 -1.17
N GLU A 975 24.28 -2.70 -0.97
CA GLU A 975 23.62 -3.08 0.28
C GLU A 975 24.64 -3.41 1.37
N SER A 976 24.46 -2.82 2.56
CA SER A 976 25.38 -2.97 3.70
C SER A 976 25.53 -4.44 4.09
N ALA A 977 26.75 -4.97 3.99
CA ALA A 977 27.08 -6.29 4.49
C ALA A 977 27.40 -6.27 5.99
N ILE A 978 27.89 -5.13 6.49
CA ILE A 978 28.13 -4.88 7.91
C ILE A 978 27.46 -3.55 8.28
N ASP A 979 26.69 -3.58 9.37
CA ASP A 979 26.06 -2.40 9.95
C ASP A 979 26.28 -2.38 11.48
N VAL A 980 26.92 -1.34 11.99
CA VAL A 980 27.17 -1.19 13.43
C VAL A 980 26.66 0.15 13.90
N GLY A 981 25.53 0.10 14.59
CA GLY A 981 24.87 1.26 15.18
C GLY A 981 25.65 1.87 16.35
N SER A 982 25.10 2.97 16.87
CA SER A 982 25.69 3.71 17.99
C SER A 982 25.75 2.85 19.27
N SER A 983 26.88 2.88 19.96
CA SER A 983 27.16 2.10 21.18
C SER A 983 27.04 0.57 21.00
N CYS A 984 27.23 0.07 19.78
CA CYS A 984 27.22 -1.36 19.45
C CYS A 984 28.63 -1.90 19.17
N ARG A 985 28.79 -3.23 19.24
CA ARG A 985 30.06 -3.89 18.93
C ARG A 985 29.89 -5.07 17.97
N LEU A 986 30.75 -5.12 16.94
CA LEU A 986 30.96 -6.28 16.08
C LEU A 986 32.42 -6.77 16.21
N GLN A 987 32.59 -8.04 16.56
CA GLN A 987 33.91 -8.67 16.76
C GLN A 987 34.22 -9.68 15.67
N VAL A 988 35.19 -9.33 14.81
CA VAL A 988 35.62 -10.12 13.64
C VAL A 988 37.15 -10.11 13.48
N PRO A 989 37.92 -10.56 14.49
CA PRO A 989 39.39 -10.49 14.54
C PRO A 989 40.12 -11.18 13.38
N LEU A 990 39.51 -12.15 12.70
CA LEU A 990 40.11 -12.82 11.55
C LEU A 990 39.60 -12.34 10.19
N LEU A 991 38.73 -11.32 10.14
CA LEU A 991 38.17 -10.82 8.88
C LEU A 991 39.26 -10.15 8.06
N THR A 992 39.55 -10.74 6.89
CA THR A 992 40.64 -10.33 6.00
C THR A 992 40.18 -9.70 4.70
N ALA A 993 39.01 -10.05 4.20
CA ALA A 993 38.55 -9.59 2.88
C ALA A 993 37.05 -9.24 2.89
N LEU A 994 36.75 -8.07 2.32
CA LEU A 994 35.41 -7.62 1.98
C LEU A 994 35.31 -7.38 0.47
N ASP A 995 34.62 -8.29 -0.23
CA ASP A 995 34.45 -8.26 -1.68
C ASP A 995 32.99 -7.89 -2.01
N ASP A 996 32.76 -6.85 -2.83
CA ASP A 996 31.43 -6.35 -3.22
C ASP A 996 30.49 -6.04 -2.04
N CYS A 997 31.03 -5.41 -0.99
CA CYS A 997 30.34 -5.20 0.28
C CYS A 997 30.42 -3.75 0.78
N ASN A 998 29.38 -3.30 1.48
CA ASN A 998 29.40 -2.04 2.21
C ASN A 998 29.49 -2.25 3.72
N VAL A 999 30.30 -1.44 4.40
CA VAL A 999 30.39 -1.36 5.86
C VAL A 999 29.88 0.01 6.30
N THR A 1000 28.91 0.03 7.20
CA THR A 1000 28.35 1.25 7.78
C THR A 1000 28.55 1.25 9.30
N LEU A 1001 29.06 2.35 9.85
CA LEU A 1001 29.35 2.53 11.27
C LEU A 1001 28.78 3.86 11.78
N ASP A 1002 27.90 3.85 12.77
CA ASP A 1002 27.42 5.08 13.41
C ASP A 1002 28.47 5.68 14.39
N SER A 1003 28.20 6.87 14.95
CA SER A 1003 29.16 7.77 15.63
C SER A 1003 30.05 7.18 16.74
N ASP A 1004 29.69 6.06 17.35
CA ASP A 1004 30.47 5.35 18.37
C ASP A 1004 30.34 3.81 18.25
N GLY A 1005 29.88 3.33 17.09
CA GLY A 1005 29.89 1.90 16.77
C GLY A 1005 31.32 1.36 16.69
N LEU A 1006 31.56 0.16 17.22
CA LEU A 1006 32.90 -0.44 17.33
C LEU A 1006 33.01 -1.72 16.50
N LEU A 1007 33.87 -1.67 15.47
CA LEU A 1007 34.31 -2.83 14.69
C LEU A 1007 35.71 -3.24 15.13
N THR A 1008 35.89 -4.44 15.71
CA THR A 1008 37.22 -4.97 16.08
C THR A 1008 37.64 -6.08 15.13
N GLY A 1009 38.79 -5.93 14.46
CA GLY A 1009 39.32 -6.83 13.44
C GLY A 1009 40.85 -6.96 13.48
N GLY A 1010 41.42 -7.92 12.74
CA GLY A 1010 42.87 -8.14 12.65
C GLY A 1010 43.51 -7.30 11.55
N SER A 1011 43.26 -7.68 10.30
CA SER A 1011 43.72 -6.96 9.10
C SER A 1011 42.62 -6.98 8.06
N LEU A 1012 42.00 -5.84 7.77
CA LEU A 1012 40.83 -5.70 6.90
C LEU A 1012 41.22 -5.17 5.52
N GLU A 1013 41.11 -5.99 4.47
CA GLU A 1013 41.22 -5.55 3.07
C GLU A 1013 39.85 -5.12 2.53
N ILE A 1014 39.72 -3.86 2.11
CA ILE A 1014 38.54 -3.32 1.41
C ILE A 1014 38.83 -3.38 -0.09
N ALA A 1015 38.16 -4.30 -0.81
CA ALA A 1015 38.31 -4.43 -2.26
C ALA A 1015 37.87 -3.18 -3.04
N GLU A 1016 38.27 -3.04 -4.31
CA GLU A 1016 37.95 -1.87 -5.16
C GLU A 1016 36.45 -1.62 -5.33
N THR A 1017 35.63 -2.66 -5.20
CA THR A 1017 34.17 -2.62 -5.34
C THR A 1017 33.43 -2.46 -3.99
N SER A 1018 34.16 -2.44 -2.89
CA SER A 1018 33.62 -2.33 -1.53
C SER A 1018 33.75 -0.89 -1.00
N SER A 1019 32.94 -0.55 0.01
CA SER A 1019 33.07 0.75 0.68
C SER A 1019 32.92 0.70 2.19
N LEU A 1020 33.63 1.62 2.87
CA LEU A 1020 33.54 1.85 4.30
C LEU A 1020 32.97 3.25 4.57
N LYS A 1021 31.92 3.33 5.39
CA LYS A 1021 31.13 4.55 5.65
C LYS A 1021 30.84 4.76 7.13
N GLY A 1022 30.71 6.02 7.53
CA GLY A 1022 30.18 6.43 8.83
C GLY A 1022 31.21 6.97 9.84
N ALA A 1023 30.81 7.17 11.10
CA ALA A 1023 31.57 7.94 12.09
C ALA A 1023 32.07 7.14 13.31
N GLY A 1024 32.08 5.80 13.23
CA GLY A 1024 32.47 4.91 14.32
C GLY A 1024 33.98 4.66 14.47
N THR A 1025 34.34 3.61 15.22
CA THR A 1025 35.72 3.18 15.46
C THR A 1025 35.99 1.81 14.85
N VAL A 1026 37.05 1.73 14.04
CA VAL A 1026 37.60 0.47 13.50
C VAL A 1026 38.93 0.19 14.20
N VAL A 1027 39.01 -0.90 14.95
CA VAL A 1027 40.25 -1.39 15.57
C VAL A 1027 40.78 -2.53 14.72
N ALA A 1028 41.53 -2.23 13.66
CA ALA A 1028 42.12 -3.20 12.73
C ALA A 1028 43.23 -2.55 11.87
N ASN A 1029 44.12 -3.34 11.27
CA ASN A 1029 44.95 -2.85 10.16
C ASN A 1029 44.11 -2.81 8.88
N VAL A 1030 43.87 -1.64 8.30
CA VAL A 1030 43.03 -1.47 7.11
C VAL A 1030 43.90 -1.31 5.86
N LEU A 1031 43.76 -2.22 4.90
CA LEU A 1031 44.26 -2.06 3.53
C LEU A 1031 43.08 -1.67 2.63
N ASN A 1032 42.96 -0.41 2.27
CA ASN A 1032 41.85 0.07 1.45
C ASN A 1032 42.24 0.15 -0.03
N ARG A 1033 41.57 -0.62 -0.89
CA ARG A 1033 41.64 -0.48 -2.36
C ARG A 1033 40.36 0.11 -2.95
N GLY A 1034 39.24 0.08 -2.22
CA GLY A 1034 37.95 0.68 -2.58
C GLY A 1034 37.72 2.11 -2.08
N ALA A 1035 36.45 2.49 -1.91
CA ALA A 1035 36.05 3.85 -1.54
C ALA A 1035 35.80 4.00 -0.02
N ILE A 1036 36.28 5.09 0.57
CA ILE A 1036 35.91 5.52 1.92
C ILE A 1036 35.01 6.75 1.78
N LEU A 1037 33.72 6.60 2.09
CA LEU A 1037 32.69 7.61 1.83
C LEU A 1037 32.06 8.07 3.14
N LEU A 1038 32.26 9.34 3.54
CA LEU A 1038 31.54 9.94 4.67
C LEU A 1038 30.61 11.04 4.14
N ASP A 1039 29.33 10.72 3.97
CA ASP A 1039 28.31 11.70 3.59
C ASP A 1039 27.49 12.09 4.84
N ARG A 1040 27.44 13.39 5.16
CA ARG A 1040 26.57 14.03 6.18
C ARG A 1040 26.69 13.66 7.68
N VAL A 1041 27.77 13.05 8.17
CA VAL A 1041 27.91 12.77 9.62
C VAL A 1041 28.90 13.72 10.31
N PRO A 1042 28.51 14.46 11.37
CA PRO A 1042 29.47 15.19 12.20
C PRO A 1042 30.23 14.21 13.12
N GLY A 1043 31.37 13.72 12.64
CA GLY A 1043 32.26 12.81 13.37
C GLY A 1043 33.33 12.23 12.44
N ASN A 1044 34.58 12.12 12.90
CA ASN A 1044 35.64 11.50 12.09
C ASN A 1044 35.57 9.98 12.29
N LEU A 1045 35.52 9.19 11.21
CA LEU A 1045 35.81 7.75 11.27
C LEU A 1045 37.20 7.56 11.91
N VAL A 1046 37.27 6.81 13.02
CA VAL A 1046 38.52 6.55 13.74
C VAL A 1046 39.06 5.17 13.38
N ILE A 1047 40.27 5.11 12.84
CA ILE A 1047 40.99 3.85 12.65
C ILE A 1047 42.09 3.75 13.70
N ASP A 1048 42.00 2.73 14.56
CA ASP A 1048 42.96 2.38 15.62
C ASP A 1048 43.77 1.16 15.20
N GLY A 1049 44.65 1.37 14.22
CA GLY A 1049 45.52 0.39 13.59
C GLY A 1049 46.32 1.00 12.42
N LYS A 1050 46.95 0.19 11.57
CA LYS A 1050 47.63 0.67 10.36
C LYS A 1050 46.61 0.97 9.26
N LEU A 1051 46.73 2.09 8.53
CA LEU A 1051 45.95 2.38 7.33
C LEU A 1051 46.87 2.44 6.10
N GLU A 1052 46.64 1.57 5.12
CA GLU A 1052 47.28 1.55 3.81
C GLU A 1052 46.25 1.90 2.72
N LEU A 1053 46.58 2.86 1.84
CA LEU A 1053 45.69 3.30 0.76
C LEU A 1053 46.22 2.81 -0.60
N GLY A 1054 45.34 2.19 -1.38
CA GLY A 1054 45.63 1.72 -2.74
C GLY A 1054 45.42 2.80 -3.81
N PRO A 1055 45.89 2.55 -5.04
CA PRO A 1055 45.86 3.53 -6.13
C PRO A 1055 44.45 3.95 -6.59
N SER A 1056 43.43 3.18 -6.24
CA SER A 1056 42.01 3.38 -6.60
C SER A 1056 41.18 3.98 -5.45
N SER A 1057 41.81 4.29 -4.30
CA SER A 1057 41.11 4.79 -3.12
C SER A 1057 40.57 6.20 -3.31
N LEU A 1058 39.24 6.35 -3.16
CA LEU A 1058 38.57 7.64 -3.07
C LEU A 1058 38.31 7.98 -1.60
N ILE A 1059 38.72 9.17 -1.17
CA ILE A 1059 38.45 9.72 0.16
C ILE A 1059 37.78 11.08 -0.03
N ASP A 1060 36.49 11.18 0.28
CA ASP A 1060 35.70 12.41 0.07
C ASP A 1060 35.68 13.32 1.32
N THR A 1061 36.52 13.07 2.34
CA THR A 1061 36.39 13.64 3.70
C THR A 1061 37.65 13.45 4.59
N THR A 1062 37.61 13.86 5.86
CA THR A 1062 38.70 13.67 6.85
C THR A 1062 38.57 12.35 7.60
N ILE A 1063 39.61 11.50 7.57
CA ILE A 1063 39.72 10.29 8.40
C ILE A 1063 40.58 10.59 9.63
N GLY A 1064 40.10 10.23 10.82
CA GLY A 1064 40.86 10.34 12.06
C GLY A 1064 41.70 9.07 12.29
N LEU A 1065 43.00 9.21 12.50
CA LEU A 1065 43.81 8.14 13.09
C LEU A 1065 43.79 8.31 14.60
N GLY A 1066 43.40 7.28 15.35
CA GLY A 1066 43.14 7.37 16.79
C GLY A 1066 44.37 7.80 17.62
N PHE A 1067 44.12 8.48 18.74
CA PHE A 1067 45.14 8.84 19.75
C PHE A 1067 44.71 8.29 21.11
N ASN A 1068 45.62 7.66 21.87
CA ASN A 1068 45.38 7.29 23.26
C ASN A 1068 46.10 8.24 24.22
N ARG A 1069 45.56 8.44 25.42
CA ARG A 1069 46.26 9.12 26.53
C ARG A 1069 47.07 8.10 27.32
N ASP A 1070 48.36 8.36 27.55
CA ASP A 1070 49.17 7.60 28.50
C ASP A 1070 48.70 7.85 29.96
N GLU A 1071 49.26 7.12 30.93
CA GLU A 1071 48.96 7.29 32.37
C GLU A 1071 49.25 8.72 32.90
N ALA A 1072 49.98 9.54 32.12
CA ALA A 1072 50.27 10.94 32.41
C ALA A 1072 49.39 11.93 31.61
N GLY A 1073 48.41 11.44 30.86
CA GLY A 1073 47.46 12.24 30.08
C GLY A 1073 48.00 12.78 28.74
N ARG A 1074 49.15 12.29 28.24
CA ARG A 1074 49.76 12.68 26.96
C ARG A 1074 49.24 11.82 25.82
N LEU A 1075 48.96 12.44 24.67
CA LEU A 1075 48.45 11.76 23.48
C LEU A 1075 49.59 11.04 22.72
N GLU A 1076 49.61 9.70 22.73
CA GLU A 1076 50.46 8.86 21.87
C GLU A 1076 49.67 8.33 20.66
N THR A 1077 50.30 8.33 19.48
CA THR A 1077 49.79 7.72 18.23
C THR A 1077 50.26 6.27 18.16
N ARG A 1078 49.36 5.30 17.88
CA ARG A 1078 49.72 3.88 17.70
C ARG A 1078 49.76 3.38 16.24
N GLY A 1079 49.48 4.22 15.26
CA GLY A 1079 49.53 3.85 13.84
C GLY A 1079 50.59 4.61 13.06
N ASP A 1080 51.37 3.89 12.25
CA ASP A 1080 52.10 4.45 11.12
C ASP A 1080 51.15 4.56 9.92
N ALA A 1081 50.92 5.76 9.39
CA ALA A 1081 50.30 5.94 8.08
C ALA A 1081 51.41 5.96 7.03
N ILE A 1082 51.57 4.86 6.30
CA ILE A 1082 52.53 4.79 5.19
C ILE A 1082 51.76 5.11 3.91
N LEU A 1083 51.93 6.34 3.40
CA LEU A 1083 51.52 6.71 2.05
C LEU A 1083 52.61 6.27 1.07
N ASP A 1084 52.37 5.19 0.32
CA ASP A 1084 53.27 4.75 -0.75
C ASP A 1084 52.55 4.79 -2.11
N GLY A 1085 52.08 5.99 -2.49
CA GLY A 1085 51.36 6.20 -3.74
C GLY A 1085 50.94 7.65 -4.00
N THR A 1086 50.51 7.92 -5.22
CA THR A 1086 49.95 9.22 -5.65
C THR A 1086 48.50 9.34 -5.18
N LEU A 1087 48.20 10.35 -4.34
CA LEU A 1087 46.82 10.72 -4.01
C LEU A 1087 46.14 11.27 -5.27
N LYS A 1088 45.32 10.46 -5.94
CA LYS A 1088 44.57 10.86 -7.14
C LYS A 1088 43.17 11.32 -6.75
N MET A 1089 43.06 12.59 -6.35
CA MET A 1089 41.74 13.22 -6.20
C MET A 1089 41.13 13.42 -7.59
N THR A 1090 40.11 12.62 -7.92
CA THR A 1090 39.39 12.75 -9.18
C THR A 1090 38.08 13.49 -8.91
N LEU A 1091 37.98 14.75 -9.32
CA LEU A 1091 36.70 15.46 -9.37
C LEU A 1091 35.77 14.68 -10.31
N GLY A 1092 34.61 14.25 -9.79
CA GLY A 1092 33.62 13.48 -10.55
C GLY A 1092 33.29 14.13 -11.90
N ARG A 1093 33.14 13.31 -12.94
CA ARG A 1093 32.81 13.78 -14.30
C ARG A 1093 31.57 14.67 -14.27
N GLY A 1094 31.75 15.95 -14.61
CA GLY A 1094 30.67 16.92 -14.77
C GLY A 1094 30.99 18.32 -14.24
N TYR A 1095 32.03 18.49 -13.43
CA TYR A 1095 32.35 19.79 -12.85
C TYR A 1095 33.40 20.57 -13.68
N SER A 1096 32.95 21.61 -14.39
CA SER A 1096 33.83 22.67 -14.89
C SER A 1096 33.69 23.88 -13.98
N PRO A 1097 34.73 24.27 -13.21
CA PRO A 1097 34.63 25.44 -12.35
C PRO A 1097 34.53 26.72 -13.19
N ALA A 1098 33.58 27.59 -12.83
CA ALA A 1098 33.45 28.91 -13.43
C ALA A 1098 34.75 29.73 -13.24
N ALA A 1099 35.04 30.64 -14.17
CA ALA A 1099 36.18 31.54 -14.06
C ALA A 1099 36.09 32.37 -12.77
N GLY A 1100 37.03 32.18 -11.83
CA GLY A 1100 37.14 32.94 -10.59
C GLY A 1100 36.87 32.18 -9.28
N GLN A 1101 36.43 30.91 -9.30
CA GLN A 1101 36.35 30.11 -8.07
C GLN A 1101 37.74 29.65 -7.61
N GLN A 1102 38.10 30.02 -6.37
CA GLN A 1102 39.29 29.54 -5.68
C GLN A 1102 38.89 28.40 -4.73
N PHE A 1103 39.73 27.37 -4.65
CA PHE A 1103 39.57 26.25 -3.72
C PHE A 1103 40.68 26.31 -2.65
N GLU A 1104 40.30 26.12 -1.38
CA GLU A 1104 41.22 25.97 -0.25
C GLU A 1104 41.37 24.50 0.13
N MET A 1105 42.61 24.06 0.34
CA MET A 1105 42.94 22.71 0.82
C MET A 1105 43.86 22.84 2.03
N ALA A 1106 43.57 22.13 3.12
CA ALA A 1106 44.32 22.17 4.38
C ALA A 1106 44.99 20.81 4.65
N VAL A 1107 46.30 20.83 4.92
CA VAL A 1107 47.10 19.62 5.24
C VAL A 1107 47.76 19.82 6.60
N PHE A 1108 47.57 18.89 7.53
CA PHE A 1108 48.11 18.95 8.89
C PHE A 1108 49.28 17.97 9.06
N ALA A 1109 50.52 18.47 9.12
CA ALA A 1109 51.71 17.68 9.45
C ALA A 1109 52.16 17.93 10.90
N LYS A 1110 52.56 16.87 11.62
CA LYS A 1110 53.23 16.99 12.93
C LYS A 1110 54.73 17.25 12.67
N PRO A 1111 55.35 18.29 13.24
CA PRO A 1111 56.78 18.49 13.08
C PRO A 1111 57.57 17.41 13.83
N PRO A 1112 58.69 16.92 13.29
CA PRO A 1112 59.65 16.15 14.08
C PRO A 1112 60.12 17.05 15.23
N THR A 1113 60.22 16.49 16.43
CA THR A 1113 60.59 17.19 17.65
C THR A 1113 61.87 18.02 17.49
N GLY A 1114 61.73 19.34 17.41
CA GLY A 1114 62.84 20.31 17.46
C GLY A 1114 62.56 21.63 16.74
N ALA A 1115 62.39 22.70 17.51
CA ALA A 1115 62.38 24.12 17.10
C ALA A 1115 61.40 24.57 15.99
N ILE A 1116 60.33 25.28 16.40
CA ILE A 1116 59.27 25.88 15.57
C ILE A 1116 59.76 27.15 14.80
N SER A 1117 60.93 27.12 14.18
CA SER A 1117 61.40 28.28 13.39
C SER A 1117 62.12 27.97 12.08
N GLN A 1118 62.13 26.72 11.62
CA GLN A 1118 62.76 26.36 10.33
C GLN A 1118 61.98 25.27 9.55
N LEU A 1119 60.75 25.59 9.14
CA LEU A 1119 59.99 24.76 8.18
C LEU A 1119 59.88 25.40 6.78
N ASN A 1120 60.77 26.32 6.44
CA ASN A 1120 60.78 26.93 5.11
C ASN A 1120 61.64 26.20 4.07
N ASP A 1121 62.43 25.17 4.43
CA ASP A 1121 63.36 24.52 3.48
C ASP A 1121 63.62 23.02 3.81
N THR A 1122 62.60 22.19 3.90
CA THR A 1122 62.78 20.73 3.76
C THR A 1122 62.48 20.28 2.33
N ALA A 1123 63.27 19.34 1.80
CA ALA A 1123 63.20 18.86 0.42
C ALA A 1123 61.80 18.32 0.01
N LEU A 1124 61.01 17.86 0.98
CA LEU A 1124 59.61 17.47 0.79
C LEU A 1124 58.71 18.68 0.44
N GLY A 1125 58.97 19.83 1.06
CA GLY A 1125 58.26 21.08 0.79
C GLY A 1125 58.64 21.70 -0.56
N ALA A 1126 59.90 21.57 -0.99
CA ALA A 1126 60.35 22.11 -2.28
C ALA A 1126 59.80 21.33 -3.49
N SER A 1127 59.74 19.99 -3.40
CA SER A 1127 59.20 19.16 -4.48
C SER A 1127 57.68 19.31 -4.61
N LEU A 1128 56.97 19.36 -3.48
CA LEU A 1128 55.53 19.60 -3.44
C LEU A 1128 55.20 21.02 -3.93
N LYS A 1129 56.00 22.02 -3.54
CA LYS A 1129 55.82 23.41 -3.98
C LYS A 1129 56.05 23.60 -5.48
N ALA A 1130 57.09 22.99 -6.06
CA ALA A 1130 57.34 23.09 -7.50
C ALA A 1130 56.24 22.43 -8.35
N GLU A 1131 55.66 21.32 -7.87
CA GLU A 1131 54.55 20.65 -8.54
C GLU A 1131 53.24 21.44 -8.39
N LEU A 1132 53.02 22.08 -7.23
CA LEU A 1132 51.86 22.94 -6.96
C LEU A 1132 51.92 24.30 -7.68
N GLU A 1133 53.11 24.89 -7.84
CA GLU A 1133 53.33 26.13 -8.61
C GLU A 1133 53.17 25.92 -10.13
N SER A 1134 53.13 24.66 -10.59
CA SER A 1134 52.82 24.31 -11.97
C SER A 1134 51.32 24.21 -12.27
N LEU A 1135 50.47 24.26 -11.23
CA LEU A 1135 49.02 24.25 -11.37
C LEU A 1135 48.49 25.67 -11.70
N PRO A 1136 47.50 25.82 -12.58
CA PRO A 1136 47.00 27.14 -12.99
C PRO A 1136 46.36 27.90 -11.83
N ASP A 1137 46.59 29.24 -11.80
CA ASP A 1137 46.31 30.34 -10.83
C ASP A 1137 45.04 30.32 -9.91
N LYS A 1138 44.46 29.17 -9.55
CA LYS A 1138 43.17 29.06 -8.85
C LYS A 1138 43.21 28.31 -7.51
N TRP A 1139 44.39 27.95 -7.01
CA TRP A 1139 44.52 27.19 -5.77
C TRP A 1139 45.36 27.96 -4.74
N ASN A 1140 44.82 28.17 -3.54
CA ASN A 1140 45.56 28.68 -2.39
C ASN A 1140 45.66 27.58 -1.34
N LEU A 1141 46.88 27.12 -1.05
CA LEU A 1141 47.14 26.11 -0.02
C LEU A 1141 47.49 26.81 1.30
N LYS A 1142 46.80 26.44 2.39
CA LYS A 1142 47.09 26.97 3.73
C LYS A 1142 47.54 25.83 4.65
N ILE A 1143 48.84 25.80 4.94
CA ILE A 1143 49.41 24.86 5.93
C ILE A 1143 49.17 25.47 7.31
N LEU A 1144 48.27 24.88 8.08
CA LEU A 1144 47.94 25.36 9.41
C LEU A 1144 48.81 24.65 10.45
N PRO A 1145 49.54 25.38 11.32
CA PRO A 1145 50.15 24.77 12.49
C PRO A 1145 49.04 24.32 13.45
N ARG A 1146 49.15 23.11 14.00
CA ARG A 1146 48.20 22.58 15.00
C ARG A 1146 48.12 23.52 16.20
N PRO A 1147 46.92 23.84 16.72
CA PRO A 1147 46.75 24.40 18.05
C PRO A 1147 47.38 23.53 19.15
#